data_AF-A0AAV6YXG6-F1
#
_entry.id   AF-A0AAV6YXG6-F1
#
_cell.length_a   1.000
_cell.length_b   1.000
_cell.length_c   1.000
_cell.angle_alpha   90.00
_cell.angle_beta   90.00
_cell.angle_gamma   90.00
#
_symmetry.space_group_name_H-M   'P 1'
#
loop_
_entity.id
_entity.type
_entity.pdbx_description
1 polymer ?
#
loop_
_entity_poly.entity_id
_entity_poly.type
_entity_poly.pdbx_seq_one_letter_code
_entity_poly.pdbx_strand_id
1 'polypeptide(L)'
;MTFHPALWLVLVTSAWVVRAHPQCLDYKPPFQPSKPLAFCTTYSSFGCCDVEQDKAIADKFRYISEFLDHTGINVCGDYIRNILCQECSPYAAHLYDAEDANTPLRDLPGLCGNYCTEFWFRCRSTLSLIIEDRDLSDIEKDVGKFCRLLTIDDVNYCYPNVLTNAELNTGLGSMKEDDDGCLQLCLQEVANGLRNPVAMVHANDGTHRFFIAEQMGYVWAYLKNGSRVDKPFLNVSKAVLTSPWAGDERGFLGIAMHPNFKHNGKFYVYYSIYAKKEERIRISEFHVSTEDVNMADHTSERIIIEVKEPASNHNGGQILFGVDGYLYIFTGDGGRAGDPFGEFGNAQNKSSLLGKVLRINVTGNDRGPPYRIPVDNPFLRDRTARPEVYAYGARNMWRCSVDRGDPVTKKGRGCIICGDVGQNKFEEVDIIQRGGNYGWRAKEGFSCYDKKLCNNASLDDILPIFAYPHSLGKSVTGGYVYRGCQMPNLVGRYIFGDFMSGRLMSLKEDKDGKQWDYTEICMGLGQTCNFPKLINAYYPYIISFGEDEAGELYFLSTGTPSAAVAAGVMYKIVDPSKRAPPGKCALNPRSVPVKGKLMDFYPKQKLILKSKAMTTESAPTTSPTRLQDTTRFSTTLEPHFTAATPASTTYRRMTTPGYVTAAPVPKPPTPRKTVTPHPKTDKGVTMAKRGRKVTVTSRPTNQWIPTKGWQSELKDVFITTKGKPQSTFPPNQRTSHSRYTQYPKSTSPSPTRRTDFSSRTAGKRGPMVKRMKKKVLRKQKVRITKKIKHGTVRLINGDKKPDRGRVEIHVNGEWGTICNDRFDSRAGSVVCRQLGYPYVLKVARKAEFGEGKGLRILLDEVKCHGSENTLLECKRSKIGVHDCGHDEDVGVVCGMEDIHLDTDLTT
;
A
#
# COMPACT_ATOMS: atom_id res chain seq x y z
N MET A 1 40.75 42.82 -54.99
CA MET A 1 41.27 41.57 -55.59
C MET A 1 40.66 40.40 -54.85
N THR A 2 40.18 39.39 -55.57
CA THR A 2 39.45 38.23 -54.99
C THR A 2 40.33 36.98 -54.99
N PHE A 3 40.44 36.31 -53.84
CA PHE A 3 41.07 35.01 -53.69
C PHE A 3 40.22 34.11 -52.79
N HIS A 4 40.01 32.86 -53.20
CA HIS A 4 39.72 31.78 -52.25
C HIS A 4 41.01 31.36 -51.54
N PRO A 5 40.91 30.77 -50.35
CA PRO A 5 41.13 29.32 -50.31
C PRO A 5 40.05 28.57 -49.51
N ALA A 6 40.10 27.24 -49.57
CA ALA A 6 39.21 26.36 -48.84
C ALA A 6 39.82 25.92 -47.49
N LEU A 7 39.00 25.94 -46.43
CA LEU A 7 38.98 24.88 -45.42
C LEU A 7 37.69 24.97 -44.59
N TRP A 8 36.89 23.91 -44.56
CA TRP A 8 35.84 23.72 -43.57
C TRP A 8 36.04 22.35 -42.93
N LEU A 9 36.35 22.33 -41.63
CA LEU A 9 36.40 21.09 -40.88
C LEU A 9 34.99 20.51 -40.78
N VAL A 10 34.79 19.32 -41.35
CA VAL A 10 33.66 18.48 -40.98
C VAL A 10 33.96 17.87 -39.62
N LEU A 11 33.73 18.64 -38.56
CA LEU A 11 33.65 18.13 -37.20
C LEU A 11 32.40 17.25 -37.11
N VAL A 12 32.56 15.97 -37.47
CA VAL A 12 31.61 14.93 -37.09
C VAL A 12 31.68 14.83 -35.57
N THR A 13 30.78 15.52 -34.90
CA THR A 13 30.48 15.24 -33.51
C THR A 13 29.91 13.83 -33.45
N SER A 14 30.75 12.86 -33.12
CA SER A 14 30.31 11.55 -32.68
C SER A 14 29.44 11.75 -31.45
N ALA A 15 28.12 11.80 -31.68
CA ALA A 15 27.15 11.73 -30.60
C ALA A 15 27.48 10.45 -29.83
N TRP A 16 27.94 10.60 -28.58
CA TRP A 16 28.16 9.46 -27.70
C TRP A 16 26.80 8.82 -27.45
N VAL A 17 26.50 7.81 -28.26
CA VAL A 17 25.36 6.92 -28.04
C VAL A 17 25.70 6.17 -26.77
N VAL A 18 25.25 6.72 -25.64
CA VAL A 18 25.22 6.03 -24.36
C VAL A 18 24.34 4.81 -24.57
N ARG A 19 24.96 3.68 -24.89
CA ARG A 19 24.29 2.40 -25.03
C ARG A 19 23.61 2.13 -23.70
N ALA A 20 22.28 2.20 -23.68
CA ALA A 20 21.53 1.77 -22.51
C ALA A 20 21.87 0.30 -22.23
N HIS A 21 22.13 -0.04 -20.98
CA HIS A 21 22.47 -1.41 -20.61
C HIS A 21 21.37 -2.39 -21.07
N PRO A 22 21.73 -3.64 -21.41
CA PRO A 22 20.77 -4.69 -21.69
C PRO A 22 19.67 -4.81 -20.64
N GLN A 23 18.54 -5.35 -21.06
CA GLN A 23 17.35 -5.46 -20.22
C GLN A 23 17.65 -6.35 -18.99
N CYS A 24 17.12 -5.96 -17.82
CA CYS A 24 17.46 -6.41 -16.45
C CYS A 24 18.86 -6.04 -15.92
N LEU A 25 19.81 -5.62 -16.75
CA LEU A 25 20.90 -4.76 -16.32
C LEU A 25 20.43 -3.30 -16.18
N ASP A 26 19.15 -3.03 -16.51
CA ASP A 26 18.43 -1.77 -16.24
C ASP A 26 17.81 -1.68 -14.83
N TYR A 27 18.29 -2.49 -13.87
CA TYR A 27 17.89 -2.60 -12.47
C TYR A 27 16.38 -2.82 -12.23
N LYS A 28 15.69 -3.45 -13.17
CA LYS A 28 14.25 -3.73 -13.10
C LYS A 28 13.99 -5.23 -13.14
N PRO A 29 12.87 -5.71 -12.54
CA PRO A 29 12.55 -7.13 -12.47
C PRO A 29 12.60 -7.85 -13.82
N PRO A 30 12.78 -9.18 -13.84
CA PRO A 30 12.51 -9.99 -15.02
C PRO A 30 11.04 -9.91 -15.46
N PHE A 31 10.77 -10.35 -16.68
CA PHE A 31 9.45 -10.31 -17.30
C PHE A 31 9.17 -11.55 -18.15
N GLN A 32 7.93 -11.65 -18.61
CA GLN A 32 7.52 -12.67 -19.57
C GLN A 32 7.50 -12.06 -20.98
N PRO A 33 8.27 -12.60 -21.94
CA PRO A 33 8.29 -12.11 -23.32
C PRO A 33 6.90 -12.05 -23.95
N SER A 34 6.67 -11.09 -24.84
CA SER A 34 5.37 -10.92 -25.54
C SER A 34 5.14 -11.97 -26.64
N LYS A 35 6.22 -12.63 -27.08
CA LYS A 35 6.28 -13.78 -27.99
C LYS A 35 7.47 -14.67 -27.52
N PRO A 36 7.47 -15.98 -27.81
CA PRO A 36 8.65 -16.81 -27.58
C PRO A 36 9.89 -16.25 -28.27
N LEU A 37 11.07 -16.46 -27.66
CA LEU A 37 12.35 -16.05 -28.21
C LEU A 37 12.80 -17.06 -29.27
N ALA A 38 13.51 -16.60 -30.30
CA ALA A 38 13.91 -17.42 -31.44
C ALA A 38 15.34 -17.97 -31.30
N PHE A 39 16.22 -17.28 -30.56
CA PHE A 39 17.63 -17.66 -30.43
C PHE A 39 17.98 -18.12 -29.00
N CYS A 40 17.69 -17.29 -28.00
CA CYS A 40 17.85 -17.59 -26.58
C CYS A 40 16.62 -18.33 -26.02
N THR A 41 16.22 -19.40 -26.69
CA THR A 41 14.93 -20.10 -26.51
C THR A 41 14.63 -20.50 -25.05
N THR A 42 15.67 -20.82 -24.28
CA THR A 42 15.62 -21.16 -22.83
C THR A 42 14.83 -20.16 -21.99
N TYR A 43 14.88 -18.87 -22.34
CA TYR A 43 14.27 -17.77 -21.58
C TYR A 43 12.92 -17.30 -22.15
N SER A 44 12.32 -18.06 -23.08
CA SER A 44 11.04 -17.75 -23.71
C SER A 44 9.84 -17.77 -22.76
N SER A 45 9.92 -18.50 -21.66
CA SER A 45 8.89 -18.59 -20.63
C SER A 45 8.93 -17.40 -19.67
N PHE A 46 10.14 -17.04 -19.22
CA PHE A 46 10.43 -15.96 -18.31
C PHE A 46 11.93 -15.63 -18.34
N GLY A 47 12.28 -14.35 -18.24
CA GLY A 47 13.65 -13.89 -18.34
C GLY A 47 13.74 -12.39 -18.54
N CYS A 48 14.76 -11.97 -19.28
CA CYS A 48 15.12 -10.57 -19.39
C CYS A 48 15.23 -10.03 -20.82
N CYS A 49 15.13 -10.86 -21.86
CA CYS A 49 15.07 -10.42 -23.25
C CYS A 49 13.64 -10.34 -23.77
N ASP A 50 13.34 -9.30 -24.54
CA ASP A 50 12.28 -9.34 -25.55
C ASP A 50 12.83 -9.80 -26.91
N VAL A 51 12.01 -9.73 -27.95
CA VAL A 51 12.35 -10.18 -29.31
C VAL A 51 13.40 -9.28 -29.98
N GLU A 52 13.56 -8.03 -29.54
CA GLU A 52 14.56 -7.11 -30.09
C GLU A 52 15.94 -7.40 -29.46
N GLN A 53 16.01 -7.64 -28.16
CA GLN A 53 17.26 -8.07 -27.50
C GLN A 53 17.69 -9.48 -27.95
N ASP A 54 16.76 -10.44 -28.06
CA ASP A 54 17.03 -11.79 -28.58
C ASP A 54 17.61 -11.74 -30.02
N LYS A 55 17.07 -10.85 -30.86
CA LYS A 55 17.62 -10.61 -32.20
C LYS A 55 19.02 -9.97 -32.14
N ALA A 56 19.23 -8.96 -31.28
CA ALA A 56 20.54 -8.32 -31.15
C ALA A 56 21.64 -9.30 -30.71
N ILE A 57 21.31 -10.21 -29.78
CA ILE A 57 22.19 -11.30 -29.33
C ILE A 57 22.44 -12.30 -30.48
N ALA A 58 21.41 -12.65 -31.26
CA ALA A 58 21.56 -13.51 -32.44
C ALA A 58 22.38 -12.85 -33.56
N ASP A 59 22.28 -11.53 -33.72
CA ASP A 59 23.07 -10.73 -34.66
C ASP A 59 24.56 -10.70 -34.21
N LYS A 60 24.85 -10.49 -32.90
CA LYS A 60 26.21 -10.58 -32.32
C LYS A 60 26.80 -11.98 -32.45
N PHE A 61 26.04 -13.04 -32.22
CA PHE A 61 26.49 -14.43 -32.40
C PHE A 61 26.88 -14.73 -33.85
N ARG A 62 26.07 -14.26 -34.83
CA ARG A 62 26.38 -14.45 -36.25
C ARG A 62 27.66 -13.72 -36.65
N TYR A 63 27.86 -12.49 -36.21
CA TYR A 63 29.12 -11.76 -36.41
C TYR A 63 30.34 -12.52 -35.85
N ILE A 64 30.27 -13.03 -34.61
CA ILE A 64 31.37 -13.82 -34.03
C ILE A 64 31.63 -15.11 -34.85
N SER A 65 30.57 -15.73 -35.39
CA SER A 65 30.65 -16.94 -36.19
C SER A 65 31.33 -16.74 -37.56
N GLU A 66 31.35 -15.52 -38.11
CA GLU A 66 32.04 -15.21 -39.37
C GLU A 66 33.57 -15.30 -39.26
N PHE A 67 34.12 -15.28 -38.04
CA PHE A 67 35.55 -15.47 -37.75
C PHE A 67 35.92 -16.91 -37.38
N LEU A 68 34.96 -17.85 -37.42
CA LEU A 68 35.16 -19.26 -37.08
C LEU A 68 34.99 -20.15 -38.31
N ASP A 69 35.84 -21.17 -38.41
CA ASP A 69 35.66 -22.25 -39.37
C ASP A 69 34.56 -23.22 -38.90
N HIS A 70 34.18 -24.18 -39.74
CA HIS A 70 33.17 -25.18 -39.38
C HIS A 70 33.57 -26.01 -38.13
N THR A 71 34.87 -26.24 -37.91
CA THR A 71 35.39 -26.90 -36.71
C THR A 71 35.18 -26.04 -35.47
N GLY A 72 35.56 -24.76 -35.52
CA GLY A 72 35.34 -23.79 -34.45
C GLY A 72 33.86 -23.62 -34.09
N ILE A 73 32.96 -23.52 -35.08
CA ILE A 73 31.52 -23.44 -34.85
C ILE A 73 31.00 -24.73 -34.16
N ASN A 74 31.43 -25.92 -34.60
CA ASN A 74 31.04 -27.19 -33.98
C ASN A 74 31.54 -27.35 -32.53
N VAL A 75 32.68 -26.75 -32.19
CA VAL A 75 33.29 -26.84 -30.84
C VAL A 75 32.79 -25.74 -29.89
N CYS A 76 32.48 -24.55 -30.41
CA CYS A 76 32.24 -23.35 -29.60
C CYS A 76 30.87 -22.70 -29.77
N GLY A 77 30.11 -23.01 -30.83
CA GLY A 77 28.83 -22.36 -31.11
C GLY A 77 27.84 -22.43 -29.94
N ASP A 78 27.74 -23.59 -29.28
CA ASP A 78 26.90 -23.76 -28.10
C ASP A 78 27.42 -22.97 -26.89
N TYR A 79 28.74 -22.95 -26.63
CA TYR A 79 29.30 -22.16 -25.51
C TYR A 79 29.07 -20.66 -25.72
N ILE A 80 29.35 -20.14 -26.92
CA ILE A 80 29.20 -18.71 -27.26
C ILE A 80 27.72 -18.31 -27.19
N ARG A 81 26.80 -19.10 -27.79
CA ARG A 81 25.35 -18.84 -27.67
C ARG A 81 24.92 -18.81 -26.21
N ASN A 82 25.29 -19.82 -25.42
CA ASN A 82 24.86 -19.94 -24.04
C ASN A 82 25.38 -18.77 -23.18
N ILE A 83 26.61 -18.32 -23.40
CA ILE A 83 27.21 -17.16 -22.72
C ILE A 83 26.50 -15.87 -23.09
N LEU A 84 26.32 -15.58 -24.38
CA LEU A 84 25.62 -14.36 -24.83
C LEU A 84 24.15 -14.32 -24.36
N CYS A 85 23.49 -15.47 -24.34
CA CYS A 85 22.11 -15.57 -23.82
C CYS A 85 21.98 -15.37 -22.30
N GLN A 86 23.06 -15.19 -21.54
CA GLN A 86 22.94 -14.84 -20.11
C GLN A 86 22.42 -13.42 -19.88
N GLU A 87 22.51 -12.53 -20.87
CA GLU A 87 21.77 -11.25 -20.86
C GLU A 87 20.24 -11.48 -20.74
N CYS A 88 19.73 -12.60 -21.26
CA CYS A 88 18.32 -12.98 -21.16
C CYS A 88 17.96 -13.67 -19.84
N SER A 89 18.93 -13.95 -18.97
CA SER A 89 18.71 -14.66 -17.71
C SER A 89 17.85 -13.85 -16.75
N PRO A 90 16.87 -14.45 -16.06
CA PRO A 90 16.14 -13.78 -14.97
C PRO A 90 17.04 -13.37 -13.79
N TYR A 91 18.28 -13.88 -13.74
CA TYR A 91 19.33 -13.52 -12.78
C TYR A 91 20.46 -12.70 -13.42
N ALA A 92 20.24 -12.05 -14.57
CA ALA A 92 21.27 -11.26 -15.27
C ALA A 92 21.96 -10.23 -14.35
N ALA A 93 21.22 -9.59 -13.44
CA ALA A 93 21.81 -8.67 -12.46
C ALA A 93 22.90 -9.34 -11.58
N HIS A 94 22.63 -10.53 -11.02
CA HIS A 94 23.63 -11.28 -10.26
C HIS A 94 24.78 -11.80 -11.14
N LEU A 95 24.47 -12.26 -12.36
CA LEU A 95 25.47 -12.87 -13.25
C LEU A 95 26.54 -11.88 -13.74
N TYR A 96 26.22 -10.58 -13.81
CA TYR A 96 27.13 -9.53 -14.30
C TYR A 96 27.54 -8.52 -13.20
N ASP A 97 27.34 -8.85 -11.92
CA ASP A 97 27.56 -8.01 -10.72
C ASP A 97 26.78 -6.67 -10.69
N ALA A 98 25.67 -6.57 -11.45
CA ALA A 98 24.83 -5.38 -11.61
C ALA A 98 23.69 -5.25 -10.57
N GLU A 99 23.90 -5.70 -9.33
CA GLU A 99 22.98 -5.43 -8.22
C GLU A 99 23.16 -4.02 -7.64
N ASP A 100 24.41 -3.55 -7.52
CA ASP A 100 24.75 -2.21 -7.03
C ASP A 100 25.15 -1.30 -8.20
N ALA A 101 24.72 -0.04 -8.14
CA ALA A 101 25.12 1.00 -9.09
C ALA A 101 26.56 1.49 -8.89
N ASN A 102 27.23 1.08 -7.80
CA ASN A 102 28.64 1.39 -7.52
C ASN A 102 29.62 0.29 -8.02
N THR A 103 29.13 -0.91 -8.35
CA THR A 103 29.96 -2.01 -8.84
C THR A 103 30.14 -1.92 -10.35
N PRO A 104 31.37 -2.05 -10.90
CA PRO A 104 31.58 -2.14 -12.34
C PRO A 104 30.89 -3.37 -12.93
N LEU A 105 30.08 -3.15 -13.97
CA LEU A 105 29.44 -4.22 -14.74
C LEU A 105 30.49 -5.12 -15.40
N ARG A 106 30.31 -6.45 -15.34
CA ARG A 106 31.15 -7.40 -16.08
C ARG A 106 30.88 -7.39 -17.58
N ASP A 107 31.90 -7.68 -18.41
CA ASP A 107 31.71 -8.01 -19.83
C ASP A 107 31.18 -9.43 -20.06
N LEU A 108 31.41 -10.35 -19.11
CA LEU A 108 31.02 -11.76 -19.17
C LEU A 108 30.22 -12.18 -17.92
N PRO A 109 29.25 -13.09 -18.08
CA PRO A 109 28.50 -13.64 -16.95
C PRO A 109 29.40 -14.50 -16.03
N GLY A 110 29.04 -14.59 -14.76
CA GLY A 110 29.68 -15.47 -13.78
C GLY A 110 29.57 -16.95 -14.18
N LEU A 111 30.71 -17.62 -14.37
CA LEU A 111 30.80 -19.01 -14.84
C LEU A 111 31.25 -19.96 -13.74
N CYS A 112 30.57 -21.09 -13.60
CA CYS A 112 30.97 -22.14 -12.66
C CYS A 112 32.26 -22.83 -13.11
N GLY A 113 33.13 -23.18 -12.15
CA GLY A 113 34.53 -23.61 -12.40
C GLY A 113 34.75 -24.54 -13.60
N ASN A 114 34.10 -25.71 -13.62
CA ASN A 114 34.28 -26.69 -14.71
C ASN A 114 33.81 -26.16 -16.08
N TYR A 115 32.72 -25.39 -16.11
CA TYR A 115 32.22 -24.81 -17.37
C TYR A 115 33.14 -23.70 -17.87
N CYS A 116 33.69 -22.90 -16.94
CA CYS A 116 34.68 -21.87 -17.27
C CYS A 116 35.97 -22.47 -17.84
N THR A 117 36.53 -23.52 -17.23
CA THR A 117 37.77 -24.14 -17.71
C THR A 117 37.57 -24.82 -19.05
N GLU A 118 36.46 -25.52 -19.27
CA GLU A 118 36.11 -26.07 -20.59
C GLU A 118 35.96 -24.98 -21.65
N PHE A 119 35.25 -23.90 -21.36
CA PHE A 119 35.09 -22.77 -22.28
C PHE A 119 36.45 -22.16 -22.65
N TRP A 120 37.34 -21.94 -21.67
CA TRP A 120 38.68 -21.43 -21.93
C TRP A 120 39.50 -22.39 -22.80
N PHE A 121 39.55 -23.69 -22.47
CA PHE A 121 40.33 -24.67 -23.22
C PHE A 121 39.83 -24.86 -24.66
N ARG A 122 38.51 -24.76 -24.89
CA ARG A 122 37.90 -24.97 -26.20
C ARG A 122 37.85 -23.69 -27.06
N CYS A 123 37.60 -22.53 -26.45
CA CYS A 123 37.04 -21.37 -27.13
C CYS A 123 37.67 -20.01 -26.79
N ARG A 124 38.75 -19.95 -25.99
CA ARG A 124 39.38 -18.67 -25.57
C ARG A 124 39.70 -17.71 -26.71
N SER A 125 40.04 -18.21 -27.90
CA SER A 125 40.32 -17.41 -29.10
C SER A 125 39.13 -16.55 -29.58
N THR A 126 37.92 -16.78 -29.05
CA THR A 126 36.72 -15.97 -29.32
C THR A 126 36.48 -14.84 -28.34
N LEU A 127 37.25 -14.76 -27.23
CA LEU A 127 37.08 -13.74 -26.19
C LEU A 127 37.22 -12.32 -26.76
N SER A 128 38.19 -12.10 -27.64
CA SER A 128 38.45 -10.85 -28.36
C SER A 128 37.37 -10.43 -29.37
N LEU A 129 36.37 -11.29 -29.60
CA LEU A 129 35.18 -11.01 -30.43
C LEU A 129 33.90 -10.87 -29.58
N ILE A 130 33.92 -11.36 -28.33
CA ILE A 130 32.79 -11.31 -27.40
C ILE A 130 32.83 -10.03 -26.55
N ILE A 131 34.04 -9.60 -26.17
CA ILE A 131 34.32 -8.52 -25.21
C ILE A 131 34.88 -7.29 -25.94
N GLU A 132 34.51 -6.08 -25.50
CA GLU A 132 34.97 -4.83 -26.14
C GLU A 132 36.22 -4.22 -25.47
N ASP A 133 36.53 -4.56 -24.22
CA ASP A 133 37.77 -4.18 -23.53
C ASP A 133 38.99 -5.01 -24.03
N ARG A 134 40.15 -4.37 -24.10
CA ARG A 134 41.40 -4.91 -24.67
C ARG A 134 42.42 -5.36 -23.61
N ASP A 135 42.28 -4.94 -22.36
CA ASP A 135 43.27 -5.24 -21.30
C ASP A 135 43.22 -6.71 -20.83
N LEU A 136 42.22 -7.49 -21.29
CA LEU A 136 42.07 -8.92 -21.04
C LEU A 136 43.13 -9.81 -21.73
N SER A 137 43.97 -9.27 -22.60
CA SER A 137 44.97 -10.04 -23.36
C SER A 137 46.01 -10.77 -22.50
N ASP A 138 46.25 -10.34 -21.26
CA ASP A 138 47.10 -11.05 -20.28
C ASP A 138 46.33 -12.03 -19.37
N ILE A 139 45.00 -11.98 -19.40
CA ILE A 139 44.11 -12.87 -18.67
C ILE A 139 43.72 -14.08 -19.55
N GLU A 140 43.56 -13.90 -20.87
CA GLU A 140 43.37 -15.00 -21.84
C GLU A 140 44.50 -16.04 -21.79
N LYS A 141 45.71 -15.65 -21.36
CA LYS A 141 46.90 -16.52 -21.28
C LYS A 141 46.89 -17.47 -20.08
N ASP A 142 46.06 -17.22 -19.06
CA ASP A 142 46.10 -17.91 -17.76
C ASP A 142 44.67 -18.31 -17.33
N VAL A 143 44.32 -19.58 -17.53
CA VAL A 143 43.02 -20.16 -17.15
C VAL A 143 42.68 -19.95 -15.67
N GLY A 144 43.70 -19.91 -14.80
CA GLY A 144 43.53 -19.70 -13.37
C GLY A 144 43.20 -18.24 -13.02
N LYS A 145 43.73 -17.26 -13.76
CA LYS A 145 43.29 -15.86 -13.65
C LYS A 145 41.92 -15.67 -14.28
N PHE A 146 41.72 -16.16 -15.51
CA PHE A 146 40.47 -16.03 -16.26
C PHE A 146 39.27 -16.57 -15.45
N CYS A 147 39.35 -17.80 -14.94
CA CYS A 147 38.23 -18.35 -14.18
C CYS A 147 38.08 -17.74 -12.79
N ARG A 148 39.13 -17.17 -12.17
CA ARG A 148 38.96 -16.37 -10.93
C ARG A 148 38.24 -15.05 -11.18
N LEU A 149 38.44 -14.41 -12.33
CA LEU A 149 37.70 -13.22 -12.73
C LEU A 149 36.21 -13.55 -12.98
N LEU A 150 35.91 -14.73 -13.52
CA LEU A 150 34.54 -15.16 -13.81
C LEU A 150 33.84 -15.92 -12.66
N THR A 151 34.53 -16.22 -11.55
CA THR A 151 33.86 -16.68 -10.32
C THR A 151 32.91 -15.59 -9.81
N ILE A 152 31.80 -16.01 -9.19
CA ILE A 152 30.98 -15.22 -8.27
C ILE A 152 30.88 -15.99 -6.95
N ASP A 153 30.79 -15.25 -5.83
CA ASP A 153 30.90 -15.83 -4.48
C ASP A 153 29.79 -16.84 -4.16
N ASP A 154 28.59 -16.64 -4.69
CA ASP A 154 27.50 -17.61 -4.60
C ASP A 154 27.45 -18.53 -5.83
N VAL A 155 28.04 -19.71 -5.67
CA VAL A 155 28.14 -20.79 -6.67
C VAL A 155 26.76 -21.36 -7.09
N ASN A 156 25.67 -20.98 -6.42
CA ASN A 156 24.30 -21.30 -6.86
C ASN A 156 23.85 -20.43 -8.05
N TYR A 157 24.35 -19.19 -8.15
CA TYR A 157 23.95 -18.23 -9.20
C TYR A 157 24.85 -18.27 -10.44
N CYS A 158 25.96 -19.02 -10.43
CA CYS A 158 26.85 -19.10 -11.60
C CYS A 158 26.23 -19.95 -12.73
N TYR A 159 26.61 -19.67 -13.97
CA TYR A 159 26.21 -20.48 -15.13
C TYR A 159 27.09 -21.72 -15.29
N PRO A 160 26.54 -22.95 -15.48
CA PRO A 160 25.14 -23.27 -15.72
C PRO A 160 24.31 -23.64 -14.48
N ASN A 161 24.90 -23.74 -13.28
CA ASN A 161 24.23 -24.20 -12.05
C ASN A 161 22.89 -23.48 -11.82
N VAL A 162 22.84 -22.17 -12.06
CA VAL A 162 21.67 -21.30 -11.91
C VAL A 162 20.43 -21.75 -12.69
N LEU A 163 20.58 -22.48 -13.81
CA LEU A 163 19.46 -23.05 -14.57
C LEU A 163 18.94 -24.37 -13.97
N THR A 164 19.73 -25.02 -13.12
CA THR A 164 19.42 -26.33 -12.53
C THR A 164 19.05 -26.27 -11.05
N ASN A 165 19.34 -25.15 -10.38
CA ASN A 165 19.00 -24.95 -8.98
C ASN A 165 17.46 -24.83 -8.80
N ALA A 166 16.85 -25.86 -8.20
CA ALA A 166 15.42 -25.91 -7.99
C ALA A 166 14.91 -24.89 -6.95
N GLU A 167 15.73 -24.50 -5.97
CA GLU A 167 15.36 -23.53 -4.92
C GLU A 167 15.29 -22.11 -5.50
N LEU A 168 16.23 -21.74 -6.38
CA LEU A 168 16.21 -20.44 -7.06
C LEU A 168 15.04 -20.31 -8.05
N ASN A 169 14.75 -21.36 -8.83
CA ASN A 169 13.81 -21.29 -9.95
C ASN A 169 12.35 -21.66 -9.58
N THR A 170 12.09 -22.19 -8.38
CA THR A 170 10.71 -22.51 -7.95
C THR A 170 9.90 -21.23 -7.73
N GLY A 171 8.72 -21.16 -8.36
CA GLY A 171 7.82 -20.01 -8.23
C GLY A 171 8.25 -18.75 -8.99
N LEU A 172 9.35 -18.80 -9.74
CA LEU A 172 9.97 -17.65 -10.41
C LEU A 172 8.96 -16.80 -11.22
N GLY A 173 9.02 -15.47 -11.02
CA GLY A 173 8.09 -14.52 -11.63
C GLY A 173 6.73 -14.41 -10.93
N SER A 174 6.48 -15.17 -9.86
CA SER A 174 5.40 -14.93 -8.90
C SER A 174 5.88 -14.02 -7.78
N MET A 175 4.98 -13.33 -7.08
CA MET A 175 5.32 -12.62 -5.83
C MET A 175 5.93 -13.60 -4.83
N LYS A 176 6.97 -13.17 -4.10
CA LYS A 176 7.48 -13.94 -2.97
C LYS A 176 6.53 -13.83 -1.78
N GLU A 177 6.33 -14.95 -1.10
CA GLU A 177 5.70 -15.04 0.22
C GLU A 177 6.79 -15.37 1.26
N ASP A 178 6.63 -14.95 2.51
CA ASP A 178 7.48 -15.38 3.63
C ASP A 178 6.93 -16.65 4.34
N ASP A 179 7.61 -17.10 5.39
CA ASP A 179 7.26 -18.31 6.14
C ASP A 179 5.86 -18.26 6.80
N ASP A 180 5.32 -17.04 7.02
CA ASP A 180 3.97 -16.81 7.56
C ASP A 180 2.91 -16.59 6.45
N GLY A 181 3.32 -16.65 5.17
CA GLY A 181 2.44 -16.48 4.00
C GLY A 181 2.14 -15.03 3.63
N CYS A 182 2.96 -14.07 4.09
CA CYS A 182 2.81 -12.66 3.79
C CYS A 182 3.50 -12.26 2.47
N LEU A 183 2.82 -11.43 1.66
CA LEU A 183 3.31 -11.02 0.34
C LEU A 183 4.42 -9.97 0.45
N GLN A 184 5.63 -10.33 0.03
CA GLN A 184 6.78 -9.41 0.00
C GLN A 184 6.69 -8.46 -1.19
N LEU A 185 6.48 -7.17 -0.92
CA LEU A 185 6.55 -6.09 -1.90
C LEU A 185 7.65 -5.09 -1.52
N CYS A 186 8.03 -4.25 -2.49
CA CYS A 186 8.96 -3.15 -2.29
C CYS A 186 8.26 -1.82 -2.58
N LEU A 187 8.86 -0.73 -2.12
CA LEU A 187 8.36 0.61 -2.36
C LEU A 187 9.37 1.44 -3.15
N GLN A 188 8.86 2.44 -3.86
CA GLN A 188 9.66 3.55 -4.36
C GLN A 188 9.12 4.84 -3.75
N GLU A 189 9.97 5.67 -3.15
CA GLU A 189 9.58 7.02 -2.71
C GLU A 189 9.34 7.93 -3.93
N VAL A 190 8.26 8.72 -3.92
CA VAL A 190 7.85 9.56 -5.08
C VAL A 190 7.52 11.02 -4.71
N ALA A 191 7.16 11.30 -3.45
CA ALA A 191 7.08 12.66 -2.92
C ALA A 191 7.36 12.66 -1.42
N ASN A 192 8.00 13.70 -0.88
CA ASN A 192 8.26 13.87 0.55
C ASN A 192 8.12 15.33 1.01
N GLY A 193 8.10 15.56 2.32
CA GLY A 193 7.99 16.89 2.92
C GLY A 193 6.55 17.44 2.93
N LEU A 194 5.56 16.55 2.89
CA LEU A 194 4.14 16.88 2.77
C LEU A 194 3.48 17.12 4.14
N ARG A 195 2.53 18.04 4.21
CA ARG A 195 1.76 18.40 5.43
C ARG A 195 0.50 17.55 5.56
N ASN A 196 0.63 16.41 6.25
CA ASN A 196 -0.39 15.37 6.42
C ASN A 196 -1.22 15.13 5.13
N PRO A 197 -0.62 14.50 4.09
CA PRO A 197 -1.23 14.40 2.76
C PRO A 197 -2.43 13.43 2.75
N VAL A 198 -3.62 13.97 2.47
CA VAL A 198 -4.92 13.28 2.61
C VAL A 198 -5.42 12.61 1.33
N ALA A 199 -4.98 13.05 0.15
CA ALA A 199 -5.47 12.53 -1.12
C ALA A 199 -4.46 12.72 -2.26
N MET A 200 -4.50 11.80 -3.22
CA MET A 200 -3.79 11.88 -4.50
C MET A 200 -4.78 11.58 -5.63
N VAL A 201 -4.81 12.41 -6.67
CA VAL A 201 -5.62 12.17 -7.88
C VAL A 201 -4.86 12.52 -9.17
N HIS A 202 -5.20 11.85 -10.28
CA HIS A 202 -4.65 12.14 -11.60
C HIS A 202 -5.56 13.05 -12.44
N ALA A 203 -4.98 13.75 -13.43
CA ALA A 203 -5.71 14.69 -14.29
C ALA A 203 -6.74 14.03 -15.24
N ASN A 204 -6.47 12.82 -15.71
CA ASN A 204 -7.28 12.13 -16.74
C ASN A 204 -7.42 12.93 -18.06
N ASP A 205 -6.37 13.69 -18.43
CA ASP A 205 -6.31 14.58 -19.60
C ASP A 205 -5.25 14.15 -20.64
N GLY A 206 -4.56 13.04 -20.38
CA GLY A 206 -3.43 12.49 -21.13
C GLY A 206 -2.06 13.08 -20.74
N THR A 207 -1.96 13.88 -19.67
CA THR A 207 -0.68 14.52 -19.25
C THR A 207 0.13 13.68 -18.25
N HIS A 208 -0.46 12.65 -17.64
CA HIS A 208 0.10 11.92 -16.49
C HIS A 208 0.52 12.84 -15.32
N ARG A 209 -0.15 13.98 -15.17
CA ARG A 209 -0.08 14.79 -13.96
C ARG A 209 -0.89 14.17 -12.84
N PHE A 210 -0.34 14.26 -11.63
CA PHE A 210 -1.05 13.96 -10.39
C PHE A 210 -0.98 15.14 -9.43
N PHE A 211 -1.93 15.18 -8.51
CA PHE A 211 -2.13 16.26 -7.55
C PHE A 211 -2.19 15.66 -6.15
N ILE A 212 -1.33 16.14 -5.24
CA ILE A 212 -1.36 15.74 -3.82
C ILE A 212 -2.01 16.85 -3.00
N ALA A 213 -3.03 16.50 -2.22
CA ALA A 213 -3.70 17.41 -1.30
C ALA A 213 -3.17 17.25 0.14
N GLU A 214 -2.88 18.37 0.78
CA GLU A 214 -2.44 18.48 2.18
C GLU A 214 -3.61 18.94 3.07
N GLN A 215 -3.74 18.37 4.27
CA GLN A 215 -4.84 18.66 5.21
C GLN A 215 -5.03 20.17 5.48
N MET A 216 -3.94 20.94 5.41
CA MET A 216 -3.92 22.40 5.55
C MET A 216 -4.64 23.19 4.42
N GLY A 217 -5.17 22.53 3.39
CA GLY A 217 -5.86 23.21 2.28
C GLY A 217 -4.96 23.66 1.13
N TYR A 218 -3.83 22.98 0.92
CA TYR A 218 -2.98 23.13 -0.26
C TYR A 218 -3.14 21.90 -1.16
N VAL A 219 -3.14 22.11 -2.47
CA VAL A 219 -3.04 21.03 -3.46
C VAL A 219 -1.84 21.33 -4.35
N TRP A 220 -0.92 20.38 -4.52
CA TRP A 220 0.32 20.54 -5.28
C TRP A 220 0.27 19.74 -6.58
N ALA A 221 0.63 20.38 -7.70
CA ALA A 221 0.74 19.71 -9.01
C ALA A 221 2.12 19.08 -9.19
N TYR A 222 2.14 17.83 -9.67
CA TYR A 222 3.33 17.07 -10.03
C TYR A 222 3.27 16.62 -11.49
N LEU A 223 4.43 16.56 -12.13
CA LEU A 223 4.59 16.13 -13.53
C LEU A 223 5.03 14.66 -13.64
N LYS A 224 4.91 14.10 -14.85
CA LYS A 224 5.24 12.68 -15.18
C LYS A 224 6.70 12.28 -14.90
N ASN A 225 7.60 13.23 -14.69
CA ASN A 225 9.01 12.99 -14.31
C ASN A 225 9.23 13.00 -12.77
N GLY A 226 8.21 13.32 -11.97
CA GLY A 226 8.28 13.45 -10.51
C GLY A 226 8.51 14.87 -9.99
N SER A 227 8.86 15.85 -10.84
CA SER A 227 9.07 17.23 -10.40
C SER A 227 7.74 17.89 -10.01
N ARG A 228 7.77 18.67 -8.92
CA ARG A 228 6.63 19.45 -8.42
C ARG A 228 6.68 20.87 -8.97
N VAL A 229 5.51 21.47 -9.21
CA VAL A 229 5.41 22.93 -9.48
C VAL A 229 5.66 23.71 -8.19
N ASP A 230 6.36 24.85 -8.26
CA ASP A 230 6.70 25.68 -7.10
C ASP A 230 5.50 26.37 -6.43
N LYS A 231 4.41 26.59 -7.19
CA LYS A 231 3.12 27.11 -6.73
C LYS A 231 2.12 25.98 -6.49
N PRO A 232 1.23 26.09 -5.49
CA PRO A 232 0.13 25.15 -5.32
C PRO A 232 -0.93 25.35 -6.42
N PHE A 233 -1.49 24.24 -6.90
CA PHE A 233 -2.64 24.20 -7.80
C PHE A 233 -3.86 24.85 -7.16
N LEU A 234 -4.17 24.51 -5.91
CA LEU A 234 -5.23 25.13 -5.12
C LEU A 234 -4.67 25.54 -3.75
N ASN A 235 -5.17 26.66 -3.24
CA ASN A 235 -4.92 27.12 -1.88
C ASN A 235 -6.22 27.67 -1.27
N VAL A 236 -6.84 26.87 -0.41
CA VAL A 236 -8.05 27.20 0.37
C VAL A 236 -7.77 27.27 1.88
N SER A 237 -6.49 27.29 2.28
CA SER A 237 -6.03 27.26 3.69
C SER A 237 -6.62 28.33 4.61
N LYS A 238 -7.12 29.45 4.06
CA LYS A 238 -7.82 30.51 4.83
C LYS A 238 -9.27 30.16 5.20
N ALA A 239 -9.89 29.20 4.50
CA ALA A 239 -11.26 28.77 4.73
C ALA A 239 -11.34 27.39 5.42
N VAL A 240 -10.29 26.57 5.26
CA VAL A 240 -10.17 25.24 5.87
C VAL A 240 -10.08 25.33 7.39
N LEU A 241 -10.98 24.63 8.08
CA LEU A 241 -10.92 24.39 9.51
C LEU A 241 -10.06 23.14 9.79
N THR A 242 -8.95 23.32 10.48
CA THR A 242 -8.04 22.26 10.96
C THR A 242 -7.29 22.77 12.19
N SER A 243 -6.71 21.88 13.00
CA SER A 243 -5.79 22.24 14.09
C SER A 243 -4.43 21.52 13.94
N PRO A 244 -3.41 21.86 14.74
CA PRO A 244 -2.16 21.10 14.78
C PRO A 244 -2.25 19.81 15.62
N TRP A 245 -3.41 19.48 16.20
CA TRP A 245 -3.57 18.29 17.04
C TRP A 245 -3.42 17.00 16.23
N ALA A 246 -2.80 15.99 16.83
CA ALA A 246 -2.55 14.72 16.16
C ALA A 246 -3.86 13.92 16.08
N GLY A 247 -4.28 13.59 14.85
CA GLY A 247 -5.56 12.91 14.61
C GLY A 247 -6.80 13.82 14.61
N ASP A 248 -6.64 15.14 14.39
CA ASP A 248 -7.79 15.99 14.01
C ASP A 248 -8.32 15.51 12.64
N GLU A 249 -9.59 15.11 12.57
CA GLU A 249 -10.23 14.62 11.34
C GLU A 249 -10.66 15.75 10.39
N ARG A 250 -10.62 17.01 10.85
CA ARG A 250 -11.05 18.17 10.05
C ARG A 250 -9.92 18.68 9.18
N GLY A 251 -10.27 19.23 8.02
CA GLY A 251 -9.30 19.89 7.15
C GLY A 251 -9.76 19.92 5.71
N PHE A 252 -8.81 19.98 4.78
CA PHE A 252 -9.04 19.47 3.43
C PHE A 252 -9.02 17.95 3.49
N LEU A 253 -9.99 17.27 2.87
CA LEU A 253 -10.19 15.82 3.02
C LEU A 253 -10.35 15.07 1.70
N GLY A 254 -10.76 15.74 0.62
CA GLY A 254 -10.96 15.08 -0.67
C GLY A 254 -10.93 16.02 -1.87
N ILE A 255 -10.55 15.46 -3.03
CA ILE A 255 -10.56 16.12 -4.34
C ILE A 255 -10.97 15.10 -5.41
N ALA A 256 -11.75 15.54 -6.40
CA ALA A 256 -12.12 14.74 -7.57
C ALA A 256 -12.13 15.59 -8.84
N MET A 257 -11.40 15.15 -9.89
CA MET A 257 -11.48 15.74 -11.22
C MET A 257 -12.77 15.28 -11.91
N HIS A 258 -13.47 16.16 -12.63
CA HIS A 258 -14.63 15.76 -13.44
C HIS A 258 -14.19 14.73 -14.50
N PRO A 259 -15.01 13.73 -14.88
CA PRO A 259 -14.69 12.78 -15.96
C PRO A 259 -14.48 13.39 -17.35
N ASN A 260 -14.57 14.72 -17.45
CA ASN A 260 -14.38 15.53 -18.65
C ASN A 260 -13.42 16.72 -18.39
N PHE A 261 -12.58 16.65 -17.34
CA PHE A 261 -11.66 17.71 -16.90
C PHE A 261 -10.81 18.26 -18.03
N LYS A 262 -10.33 17.38 -18.92
CA LYS A 262 -9.64 17.69 -20.19
C LYS A 262 -10.32 18.75 -21.07
N HIS A 263 -11.64 18.89 -20.97
CA HIS A 263 -12.47 19.75 -21.82
C HIS A 263 -13.27 20.82 -21.05
N ASN A 264 -13.61 20.58 -19.78
CA ASN A 264 -14.37 21.53 -18.96
C ASN A 264 -13.58 22.16 -17.80
N GLY A 265 -12.37 21.67 -17.51
CA GLY A 265 -11.51 22.17 -16.44
C GLY A 265 -12.06 21.97 -15.01
N LYS A 266 -13.19 21.28 -14.83
CA LYS A 266 -13.90 21.22 -13.55
C LYS A 266 -13.32 20.19 -12.60
N PHE A 267 -13.17 20.60 -11.35
CA PHE A 267 -12.86 19.69 -10.25
C PHE A 267 -13.63 20.08 -8.98
N TYR A 268 -13.74 19.14 -8.06
CA TYR A 268 -14.56 19.25 -6.84
C TYR A 268 -13.71 18.94 -5.63
N VAL A 269 -13.93 19.65 -4.54
CA VAL A 269 -13.17 19.51 -3.29
C VAL A 269 -14.10 19.35 -2.09
N TYR A 270 -13.66 18.56 -1.10
CA TYR A 270 -14.35 18.28 0.16
C TYR A 270 -13.48 18.78 1.30
N TYR A 271 -14.00 19.71 2.10
CA TYR A 271 -13.25 20.30 3.22
C TYR A 271 -14.14 20.80 4.37
N SER A 272 -13.59 20.76 5.58
CA SER A 272 -14.18 21.30 6.80
C SER A 272 -14.04 22.83 6.84
N ILE A 273 -15.07 23.52 7.34
CA ILE A 273 -15.09 24.97 7.55
C ILE A 273 -15.76 25.31 8.89
N TYR A 274 -15.51 26.52 9.39
CA TYR A 274 -16.34 27.15 10.40
C TYR A 274 -17.17 28.28 9.78
N ALA A 275 -18.48 28.11 9.70
CA ALA A 275 -19.37 29.09 9.06
C ALA A 275 -20.75 29.12 9.73
N LYS A 276 -21.40 30.30 9.74
CA LYS A 276 -22.72 30.51 10.36
C LYS A 276 -22.75 30.16 11.87
N LYS A 277 -21.59 30.26 12.54
CA LYS A 277 -21.30 29.83 13.93
C LYS A 277 -21.33 28.31 14.18
N GLU A 278 -21.14 27.51 13.14
CA GLU A 278 -21.20 26.04 13.19
C GLU A 278 -20.00 25.43 12.44
N GLU A 279 -19.55 24.25 12.88
CA GLU A 279 -18.65 23.41 12.08
C GLU A 279 -19.44 22.74 10.96
N ARG A 280 -18.87 22.72 9.75
CA ARG A 280 -19.55 22.27 8.53
C ARG A 280 -18.58 21.57 7.60
N ILE A 281 -19.04 20.54 6.90
CA ILE A 281 -18.42 20.10 5.65
C ILE A 281 -18.95 20.95 4.50
N ARG A 282 -18.05 21.36 3.61
CA ARG A 282 -18.37 21.99 2.33
C ARG A 282 -17.83 21.13 1.18
N ILE A 283 -18.67 20.97 0.16
CA ILE A 283 -18.28 20.50 -1.15
C ILE A 283 -18.39 21.67 -2.13
N SER A 284 -17.28 22.01 -2.79
CA SER A 284 -17.20 23.10 -3.77
C SER A 284 -16.70 22.62 -5.13
N GLU A 285 -17.24 23.22 -6.19
CA GLU A 285 -16.74 23.14 -7.56
C GLU A 285 -15.76 24.28 -7.83
N PHE A 286 -14.70 24.00 -8.57
CA PHE A 286 -13.70 24.95 -9.07
C PHE A 286 -13.37 24.63 -10.53
N HIS A 287 -12.80 25.60 -11.24
CA HIS A 287 -12.22 25.45 -12.57
C HIS A 287 -10.70 25.61 -12.53
N VAL A 288 -10.00 24.94 -13.46
CA VAL A 288 -8.62 25.25 -13.79
C VAL A 288 -8.52 26.68 -14.37
N SER A 289 -7.44 27.39 -14.09
CA SER A 289 -7.18 28.71 -14.65
C SER A 289 -6.97 28.64 -16.16
N THR A 290 -7.57 29.59 -16.88
CA THR A 290 -7.32 29.80 -18.31
C THR A 290 -5.91 30.32 -18.60
N GLU A 291 -5.21 30.84 -17.60
CA GLU A 291 -3.84 31.36 -17.73
C GLU A 291 -2.76 30.32 -17.42
N ASP A 292 -2.98 29.42 -16.47
CA ASP A 292 -2.05 28.33 -16.14
C ASP A 292 -2.82 27.04 -15.82
N VAL A 293 -2.61 26.01 -16.65
CA VAL A 293 -3.23 24.69 -16.49
C VAL A 293 -2.81 23.97 -15.20
N ASN A 294 -1.81 24.48 -14.48
CA ASN A 294 -1.32 23.97 -13.20
C ASN A 294 -1.81 24.80 -12.00
N MET A 295 -2.73 25.73 -12.20
CA MET A 295 -3.41 26.48 -11.13
C MET A 295 -4.92 26.42 -11.30
N ALA A 296 -5.65 26.49 -10.19
CA ALA A 296 -7.07 26.77 -10.16
C ALA A 296 -7.35 28.26 -10.37
N ASP A 297 -8.53 28.59 -10.88
CA ASP A 297 -9.12 29.92 -10.69
C ASP A 297 -9.88 29.93 -9.35
N HIS A 298 -9.28 30.54 -8.32
CA HIS A 298 -9.90 30.70 -7.01
C HIS A 298 -11.18 31.55 -7.02
N THR A 299 -11.40 32.39 -8.04
CA THR A 299 -12.64 33.18 -8.17
C THR A 299 -13.81 32.37 -8.71
N SER A 300 -13.53 31.18 -9.28
CA SER A 300 -14.54 30.26 -9.81
C SER A 300 -15.22 29.36 -8.76
N GLU A 301 -14.95 29.55 -7.45
CA GLU A 301 -15.54 28.71 -6.40
C GLU A 301 -17.08 28.76 -6.45
N ARG A 302 -17.70 27.60 -6.60
CA ARG A 302 -19.14 27.43 -6.39
C ARG A 302 -19.43 26.34 -5.36
N ILE A 303 -20.02 26.74 -4.25
CA ILE A 303 -20.53 25.84 -3.22
C ILE A 303 -21.62 24.94 -3.82
N ILE A 304 -21.43 23.62 -3.74
CA ILE A 304 -22.37 22.61 -4.22
C ILE A 304 -23.26 22.13 -3.06
N ILE A 305 -22.66 21.73 -1.94
CA ILE A 305 -23.36 21.31 -0.71
C ILE A 305 -22.61 21.85 0.52
N GLU A 306 -23.37 22.24 1.57
CA GLU A 306 -22.85 22.33 2.94
C GLU A 306 -23.64 21.37 3.85
N VAL A 307 -22.94 20.53 4.61
CA VAL A 307 -23.50 19.70 5.69
C VAL A 307 -23.06 20.28 7.03
N LYS A 308 -23.90 20.22 8.06
CA LYS A 308 -23.57 20.66 9.42
C LYS A 308 -23.00 19.51 10.22
N GLU A 309 -21.81 19.70 10.79
CA GLU A 309 -21.18 18.74 11.70
C GLU A 309 -21.62 19.01 13.16
N PRO A 310 -22.10 18.01 13.91
CA PRO A 310 -22.44 18.13 15.33
C PRO A 310 -21.27 17.81 16.30
N ALA A 311 -20.14 17.34 15.77
CA ALA A 311 -18.84 17.23 16.45
C ALA A 311 -17.68 17.37 15.44
N SER A 312 -16.46 17.50 15.95
CA SER A 312 -15.24 17.76 15.18
C SER A 312 -14.56 16.49 14.64
N ASN A 313 -15.32 15.42 14.43
CA ASN A 313 -14.81 14.07 14.18
C ASN A 313 -15.89 13.20 13.48
N HIS A 314 -15.51 12.08 12.89
CA HIS A 314 -16.25 11.31 11.88
C HIS A 314 -16.74 12.17 10.71
N ASN A 315 -15.82 12.93 10.11
CA ASN A 315 -16.16 13.92 9.09
C ASN A 315 -16.23 13.35 7.65
N GLY A 316 -16.02 12.03 7.46
CA GLY A 316 -15.90 11.41 6.14
C GLY A 316 -14.71 11.99 5.36
N GLY A 317 -14.84 12.11 4.04
CA GLY A 317 -13.83 12.83 3.25
C GLY A 317 -13.71 12.42 1.79
N GLN A 318 -14.09 11.20 1.43
CA GLN A 318 -14.01 10.77 0.04
C GLN A 318 -15.03 11.52 -0.84
N ILE A 319 -14.55 11.92 -2.00
CA ILE A 319 -15.36 12.41 -3.12
C ILE A 319 -14.79 11.78 -4.39
N LEU A 320 -15.65 11.26 -5.27
CA LEU A 320 -15.23 10.59 -6.52
C LEU A 320 -16.35 10.60 -7.55
N PHE A 321 -16.03 10.23 -8.78
CA PHE A 321 -17.03 10.01 -9.83
C PHE A 321 -17.24 8.52 -10.10
N GLY A 322 -18.50 8.10 -10.15
CA GLY A 322 -18.87 6.76 -10.59
C GLY A 322 -18.68 6.58 -12.11
N VAL A 323 -18.72 5.33 -12.57
CA VAL A 323 -18.70 5.01 -14.02
C VAL A 323 -19.97 5.45 -14.76
N ASP A 324 -21.00 5.88 -14.01
CA ASP A 324 -22.22 6.53 -14.49
C ASP A 324 -22.06 8.05 -14.71
N GLY A 325 -20.91 8.63 -14.33
CA GLY A 325 -20.61 10.05 -14.46
C GLY A 325 -21.19 10.93 -13.35
N TYR A 326 -21.80 10.35 -12.31
CA TYR A 326 -22.30 11.12 -11.17
C TYR A 326 -21.24 11.27 -10.07
N LEU A 327 -21.38 12.34 -9.28
CA LEU A 327 -20.50 12.69 -8.18
C LEU A 327 -21.00 12.00 -6.90
N TYR A 328 -20.17 11.13 -6.34
CA TYR A 328 -20.42 10.45 -5.07
C TYR A 328 -19.65 11.16 -3.94
N ILE A 329 -20.31 11.34 -2.80
CA ILE A 329 -19.80 12.07 -1.64
C ILE A 329 -20.01 11.19 -0.40
N PHE A 330 -18.96 10.96 0.38
CA PHE A 330 -18.95 10.03 1.51
C PHE A 330 -18.80 10.81 2.82
N THR A 331 -19.87 10.82 3.61
CA THR A 331 -19.99 11.58 4.87
C THR A 331 -20.06 10.62 6.06
N GLY A 332 -19.23 10.86 7.07
CA GLY A 332 -19.35 10.17 8.36
C GLY A 332 -20.58 10.63 9.15
N ASP A 333 -20.86 9.97 10.27
CA ASP A 333 -22.07 10.17 11.09
C ASP A 333 -22.12 11.52 11.83
N GLY A 334 -21.05 12.31 11.77
CA GLY A 334 -20.92 13.61 12.46
C GLY A 334 -20.38 13.52 13.89
N GLY A 335 -19.92 12.34 14.31
CA GLY A 335 -18.98 12.18 15.43
C GLY A 335 -19.57 11.67 16.74
N ARG A 336 -18.69 11.65 17.75
CA ARG A 336 -18.92 11.09 19.11
C ARG A 336 -19.10 9.57 19.11
N ALA A 337 -18.94 8.97 20.29
CA ALA A 337 -19.08 7.54 20.46
C ALA A 337 -20.55 7.10 20.23
N GLY A 338 -20.76 6.21 19.25
CA GLY A 338 -22.04 5.53 19.05
C GLY A 338 -23.18 6.41 18.51
N ASP A 339 -22.90 7.35 17.61
CA ASP A 339 -23.90 8.17 16.88
C ASP A 339 -25.14 8.57 17.72
N PRO A 340 -24.97 9.43 18.73
CA PRO A 340 -26.00 9.73 19.72
C PRO A 340 -27.10 10.69 19.20
N PHE A 341 -27.20 10.90 17.88
CA PHE A 341 -28.01 11.95 17.30
C PHE A 341 -29.42 11.47 16.91
N GLY A 342 -30.38 11.78 17.77
CA GLY A 342 -31.77 11.31 17.62
C GLY A 342 -31.94 9.85 18.06
N GLU A 343 -33.09 9.26 17.73
CA GLU A 343 -33.50 7.94 18.24
C GLU A 343 -32.55 6.82 17.77
N PHE A 344 -32.28 6.75 16.47
CA PHE A 344 -31.51 5.69 15.80
C PHE A 344 -30.16 6.15 15.21
N GLY A 345 -29.77 7.40 15.46
CA GLY A 345 -28.53 7.99 14.95
C GLY A 345 -28.68 8.65 13.58
N ASN A 346 -27.76 9.56 13.25
CA ASN A 346 -27.60 10.16 11.92
C ASN A 346 -27.47 9.09 10.82
N ALA A 347 -26.68 8.04 11.04
CA ALA A 347 -26.35 7.04 10.03
C ALA A 347 -27.57 6.28 9.52
N GLN A 348 -28.48 5.86 10.42
CA GLN A 348 -29.78 5.29 10.04
C GLN A 348 -30.80 6.36 9.58
N ASN A 349 -30.65 7.62 9.99
CA ASN A 349 -31.56 8.70 9.62
C ASN A 349 -31.40 9.14 8.15
N LYS A 350 -32.29 8.66 7.28
CA LYS A 350 -32.38 9.06 5.86
C LYS A 350 -32.72 10.53 5.65
N SER A 351 -33.27 11.23 6.65
CA SER A 351 -33.51 12.68 6.63
C SER A 351 -32.21 13.48 6.82
N SER A 352 -31.13 12.84 7.30
CA SER A 352 -29.79 13.41 7.47
C SER A 352 -28.92 13.18 6.23
N LEU A 353 -27.91 14.04 6.07
CA LEU A 353 -26.84 13.87 5.07
C LEU A 353 -25.55 13.29 5.68
N LEU A 354 -25.56 12.93 6.97
CA LEU A 354 -24.44 12.36 7.72
C LEU A 354 -24.58 10.83 7.86
N GLY A 355 -23.46 10.10 7.80
CA GLY A 355 -23.42 8.63 7.78
C GLY A 355 -24.07 8.10 6.49
N LYS A 356 -23.64 8.63 5.34
CA LYS A 356 -24.25 8.42 4.03
C LYS A 356 -23.21 8.30 2.92
N VAL A 357 -23.63 7.60 1.87
CA VAL A 357 -23.13 7.81 0.52
C VAL A 357 -24.18 8.63 -0.22
N LEU A 358 -23.83 9.84 -0.63
CA LEU A 358 -24.67 10.71 -1.46
C LEU A 358 -24.26 10.58 -2.93
N ARG A 359 -25.21 10.77 -3.86
CA ARG A 359 -24.96 10.70 -5.32
C ARG A 359 -25.74 11.80 -6.04
N ILE A 360 -25.01 12.71 -6.69
CA ILE A 360 -25.57 13.91 -7.32
C ILE A 360 -25.06 14.12 -8.76
N ASN A 361 -25.87 14.79 -9.58
CA ASN A 361 -25.54 15.15 -10.96
C ASN A 361 -25.06 16.61 -11.03
N VAL A 362 -23.78 16.81 -11.29
CA VAL A 362 -23.13 18.12 -11.46
C VAL A 362 -22.87 18.50 -12.93
N THR A 363 -23.24 17.64 -13.89
CA THR A 363 -23.05 17.93 -15.32
C THR A 363 -24.06 18.98 -15.79
N GLY A 364 -23.62 19.98 -16.57
CA GLY A 364 -24.49 21.00 -17.17
C GLY A 364 -25.23 21.86 -16.16
N ASN A 365 -24.54 22.24 -15.08
CA ASN A 365 -25.04 23.04 -13.96
C ASN A 365 -24.71 24.55 -14.09
N ASP A 366 -23.98 24.98 -15.12
CA ASP A 366 -23.28 26.28 -15.21
C ASP A 366 -24.18 27.53 -15.08
N ARG A 367 -25.44 27.40 -15.49
CA ARG A 367 -26.48 28.46 -15.41
C ARG A 367 -27.73 27.98 -14.66
N GLY A 368 -27.61 26.94 -13.85
CA GLY A 368 -28.72 26.26 -13.18
C GLY A 368 -28.48 26.07 -11.67
N PRO A 369 -29.26 25.22 -11.00
CA PRO A 369 -28.96 24.81 -9.63
C PRO A 369 -27.57 24.15 -9.55
N PRO A 370 -26.85 24.24 -8.42
CA PRO A 370 -25.48 23.72 -8.32
C PRO A 370 -25.35 22.23 -8.65
N TYR A 371 -26.41 21.45 -8.39
CA TYR A 371 -26.53 20.06 -8.80
C TYR A 371 -28.00 19.71 -9.08
N ARG A 372 -28.22 18.52 -9.64
CA ARG A 372 -29.52 17.85 -9.80
C ARG A 372 -29.46 16.46 -9.14
N ILE A 373 -30.63 15.90 -8.83
CA ILE A 373 -30.71 14.51 -8.34
C ILE A 373 -30.81 13.55 -9.54
N PRO A 374 -30.03 12.46 -9.58
CA PRO A 374 -30.23 11.38 -10.54
C PRO A 374 -31.62 10.74 -10.40
N VAL A 375 -32.33 10.54 -11.53
CA VAL A 375 -33.71 10.01 -11.56
C VAL A 375 -33.83 8.56 -11.10
N ASP A 376 -32.71 7.87 -10.94
CA ASP A 376 -32.56 6.50 -10.49
C ASP A 376 -32.09 6.40 -9.03
N ASN A 377 -31.91 7.50 -8.28
CA ASN A 377 -31.58 7.43 -6.85
C ASN A 377 -32.65 6.63 -6.06
N PRO A 378 -32.25 5.82 -5.05
CA PRO A 378 -33.13 4.81 -4.46
C PRO A 378 -34.32 5.38 -3.68
N PHE A 379 -34.14 6.50 -2.98
CA PHE A 379 -35.13 6.99 -2.00
C PHE A 379 -36.06 8.10 -2.52
N LEU A 380 -36.12 8.35 -3.83
CA LEU A 380 -36.96 9.40 -4.46
C LEU A 380 -38.46 9.31 -4.16
N ARG A 381 -38.96 8.16 -3.68
CA ARG A 381 -40.37 7.95 -3.30
C ARG A 381 -40.60 8.01 -1.78
N ASP A 382 -39.54 7.99 -0.99
CA ASP A 382 -39.59 8.12 0.47
C ASP A 382 -39.59 9.61 0.82
N ARG A 383 -40.73 10.10 1.33
CA ARG A 383 -40.91 11.52 1.68
C ARG A 383 -40.16 11.95 2.94
N THR A 384 -39.57 11.01 3.68
CA THR A 384 -38.72 11.28 4.85
C THR A 384 -37.23 11.30 4.49
N ALA A 385 -36.85 10.64 3.39
CA ALA A 385 -35.47 10.59 2.95
C ALA A 385 -35.02 11.86 2.20
N ARG A 386 -33.73 12.16 2.32
CA ARG A 386 -33.02 13.11 1.46
C ARG A 386 -32.81 12.49 0.07
N PRO A 387 -33.26 13.15 -1.03
CA PRO A 387 -33.15 12.59 -2.38
C PRO A 387 -31.70 12.46 -2.87
N GLU A 388 -30.75 13.14 -2.22
CA GLU A 388 -29.31 12.99 -2.45
C GLU A 388 -28.77 11.60 -2.03
N VAL A 389 -29.45 10.89 -1.12
CA VAL A 389 -28.94 9.65 -0.52
C VAL A 389 -28.98 8.49 -1.50
N TYR A 390 -27.83 7.85 -1.68
CA TYR A 390 -27.65 6.62 -2.46
C TYR A 390 -27.50 5.38 -1.55
N ALA A 391 -26.79 5.50 -0.43
CA ALA A 391 -26.71 4.46 0.59
C ALA A 391 -26.53 5.08 1.99
N TYR A 392 -26.78 4.32 3.05
CA TYR A 392 -26.82 4.82 4.43
C TYR A 392 -26.31 3.79 5.43
N GLY A 393 -26.29 4.13 6.72
CA GLY A 393 -25.80 3.25 7.78
C GLY A 393 -24.28 3.08 7.79
N ALA A 394 -23.54 4.06 7.26
CA ALA A 394 -22.08 4.14 7.33
C ALA A 394 -21.65 4.95 8.57
N ARG A 395 -20.45 4.70 9.10
CA ARG A 395 -19.90 5.37 10.29
C ARG A 395 -18.98 6.52 9.95
N ASN A 396 -17.85 6.24 9.32
CA ASN A 396 -16.83 7.19 8.89
C ASN A 396 -16.00 6.62 7.71
N MET A 397 -16.66 6.43 6.56
CA MET A 397 -15.99 5.97 5.33
C MET A 397 -14.92 6.97 4.87
N TRP A 398 -13.65 6.57 4.95
CA TRP A 398 -12.51 7.49 4.77
C TRP A 398 -11.94 7.49 3.34
N ARG A 399 -11.40 6.37 2.86
CA ARG A 399 -11.10 6.19 1.42
C ARG A 399 -12.03 5.16 0.82
N CYS A 400 -12.58 5.56 -0.32
CA CYS A 400 -13.26 4.67 -1.25
C CYS A 400 -12.66 4.86 -2.64
N SER A 401 -12.63 3.79 -3.42
CA SER A 401 -12.17 3.79 -4.81
C SER A 401 -13.22 3.18 -5.72
N VAL A 402 -13.16 3.51 -7.01
CA VAL A 402 -13.94 2.84 -8.06
C VAL A 402 -13.00 1.89 -8.79
N ASP A 403 -13.31 0.60 -8.80
CA ASP A 403 -12.56 -0.32 -9.64
C ASP A 403 -12.76 0.05 -11.12
N ARG A 404 -11.67 0.42 -11.80
CA ARG A 404 -11.63 0.67 -13.26
C ARG A 404 -12.09 -0.57 -14.04
N GLY A 405 -11.99 -1.74 -13.42
CA GLY A 405 -12.28 -3.07 -13.94
C GLY A 405 -11.10 -3.65 -14.70
N ASP A 406 -11.12 -4.97 -14.89
CA ASP A 406 -10.15 -5.65 -15.74
C ASP A 406 -10.16 -5.06 -17.16
N PRO A 407 -8.99 -4.69 -17.74
CA PRO A 407 -8.95 -3.94 -18.99
C PRO A 407 -9.50 -4.71 -20.20
N VAL A 408 -9.57 -6.04 -20.16
CA VAL A 408 -10.08 -6.88 -21.26
C VAL A 408 -11.55 -7.24 -21.04
N THR A 409 -11.83 -7.93 -19.94
CA THR A 409 -13.13 -8.53 -19.60
C THR A 409 -14.11 -7.56 -18.93
N LYS A 410 -13.62 -6.44 -18.42
CA LYS A 410 -14.35 -5.45 -17.60
C LYS A 410 -14.90 -5.98 -16.27
N LYS A 411 -14.51 -7.20 -15.81
CA LYS A 411 -14.92 -7.70 -14.47
C LYS A 411 -14.51 -6.67 -13.40
N GLY A 412 -15.44 -6.39 -12.47
CA GLY A 412 -15.28 -5.42 -11.38
C GLY A 412 -15.53 -3.96 -11.75
N ARG A 413 -15.62 -3.60 -13.05
CA ARG A 413 -15.76 -2.19 -13.46
C ARG A 413 -16.97 -1.49 -12.81
N GLY A 414 -16.70 -0.41 -12.09
CA GLY A 414 -17.73 0.39 -11.42
C GLY A 414 -18.11 -0.10 -10.02
N CYS A 415 -17.50 -1.19 -9.53
CA CYS A 415 -17.56 -1.55 -8.13
C CYS A 415 -16.93 -0.44 -7.29
N ILE A 416 -17.66 0.08 -6.30
CA ILE A 416 -17.14 1.05 -5.33
C ILE A 416 -16.80 0.27 -4.06
N ILE A 417 -15.53 0.32 -3.65
CA ILE A 417 -15.06 -0.32 -2.42
C ILE A 417 -14.61 0.76 -1.43
N CYS A 418 -15.04 0.66 -0.17
CA CYS A 418 -14.69 1.59 0.91
C CYS A 418 -13.99 0.88 2.07
N GLY A 419 -13.18 1.61 2.83
CA GLY A 419 -12.96 1.31 4.25
C GLY A 419 -13.89 2.16 5.12
N ASP A 420 -14.60 1.55 6.06
CA ASP A 420 -15.41 2.24 7.08
C ASP A 420 -14.80 2.01 8.49
N VAL A 421 -14.50 3.11 9.18
CA VAL A 421 -13.68 3.09 10.41
C VAL A 421 -14.51 2.67 11.62
N GLY A 422 -13.99 1.72 12.38
CA GLY A 422 -14.61 1.08 13.54
C GLY A 422 -14.81 1.97 14.76
N GLN A 423 -15.67 1.54 15.70
CA GLN A 423 -15.91 2.27 16.95
C GLN A 423 -15.04 1.78 18.10
N ASN A 424 -14.93 0.46 18.29
CA ASN A 424 -14.36 -0.19 19.45
C ASN A 424 -13.87 -1.63 19.18
N LYS A 425 -14.43 -2.33 18.18
CA LYS A 425 -14.22 -3.77 17.98
C LYS A 425 -13.72 -4.15 16.60
N PHE A 426 -14.30 -3.62 15.54
CA PHE A 426 -14.05 -4.04 14.16
C PHE A 426 -13.91 -2.85 13.21
N GLU A 427 -12.90 -2.93 12.36
CA GLU A 427 -12.72 -2.08 11.17
C GLU A 427 -13.28 -2.83 9.94
N GLU A 428 -13.85 -2.12 8.97
CA GLU A 428 -14.72 -2.73 7.94
C GLU A 428 -14.31 -2.36 6.49
N VAL A 429 -14.52 -3.28 5.54
CA VAL A 429 -14.35 -3.05 4.10
C VAL A 429 -15.64 -3.44 3.38
N ASP A 430 -16.23 -2.47 2.67
CA ASP A 430 -17.58 -2.58 2.09
C ASP A 430 -17.60 -2.44 0.57
N ILE A 431 -18.54 -3.12 -0.08
CA ILE A 431 -18.93 -2.87 -1.47
C ILE A 431 -20.22 -2.03 -1.48
N ILE A 432 -20.15 -0.83 -2.07
CA ILE A 432 -21.23 0.15 -1.98
C ILE A 432 -22.31 -0.09 -3.03
N GLN A 433 -23.50 -0.46 -2.55
CA GLN A 433 -24.67 -0.83 -3.36
C GLN A 433 -25.80 0.21 -3.29
N ARG A 434 -26.58 0.28 -4.37
CA ARG A 434 -27.70 1.23 -4.51
C ARG A 434 -28.82 0.94 -3.52
N GLY A 435 -29.01 1.83 -2.55
CA GLY A 435 -30.02 1.74 -1.50
C GLY A 435 -29.55 0.96 -0.26
N GLY A 436 -28.28 0.52 -0.24
CA GLY A 436 -27.73 -0.30 0.83
C GLY A 436 -27.72 0.37 2.21
N ASN A 437 -27.78 -0.47 3.24
CA ASN A 437 -27.66 -0.10 4.65
C ASN A 437 -26.46 -0.85 5.24
N TYR A 438 -25.39 -0.17 5.66
CA TYR A 438 -24.23 -0.81 6.31
C TYR A 438 -24.41 -0.98 7.83
N GLY A 439 -25.62 -0.74 8.33
CA GLY A 439 -26.05 -1.16 9.65
C GLY A 439 -25.57 -0.30 10.83
N TRP A 440 -24.61 0.61 10.67
CA TRP A 440 -24.21 1.53 11.76
C TRP A 440 -25.38 2.46 12.13
N ARG A 441 -25.70 2.70 13.42
CA ARG A 441 -25.02 2.24 14.66
C ARG A 441 -25.54 0.94 15.29
N ALA A 442 -26.39 0.18 14.60
CA ALA A 442 -26.89 -1.10 15.12
C ALA A 442 -25.82 -2.20 15.08
N LYS A 443 -25.00 -2.21 14.02
CA LYS A 443 -23.88 -3.13 13.80
C LYS A 443 -22.54 -2.42 13.72
N GLU A 444 -21.49 -3.20 13.88
CA GLU A 444 -20.06 -2.88 13.81
C GLU A 444 -19.36 -4.19 13.44
N GLY A 445 -18.93 -4.30 12.20
CA GLY A 445 -18.51 -5.55 11.56
C GLY A 445 -19.64 -6.59 11.57
N PHE A 446 -19.25 -7.85 11.68
CA PHE A 446 -20.18 -8.97 11.86
C PHE A 446 -20.86 -9.02 13.25
N SER A 447 -20.85 -7.94 14.03
CA SER A 447 -21.35 -7.86 15.41
C SER A 447 -22.38 -6.76 15.63
N CYS A 448 -23.36 -6.98 16.51
CA CYS A 448 -24.18 -5.89 17.02
C CYS A 448 -23.36 -4.93 17.89
N TYR A 449 -23.49 -3.62 17.64
CA TYR A 449 -23.05 -2.54 18.52
C TYR A 449 -24.19 -2.16 19.47
N ASP A 450 -25.19 -1.41 18.99
CA ASP A 450 -26.44 -1.14 19.72
C ASP A 450 -27.32 -2.40 19.67
N LYS A 451 -27.15 -3.28 20.67
CA LYS A 451 -27.94 -4.53 20.81
C LYS A 451 -29.45 -4.31 20.81
N LYS A 452 -29.94 -3.14 21.25
CA LYS A 452 -31.38 -2.85 21.26
C LYS A 452 -31.87 -2.57 19.84
N LEU A 453 -31.15 -1.74 19.09
CA LEU A 453 -31.46 -1.44 17.70
C LEU A 453 -31.27 -2.69 16.80
N CYS A 454 -30.17 -3.42 16.98
CA CYS A 454 -29.83 -4.64 16.24
C CYS A 454 -30.87 -5.77 16.41
N ASN A 455 -31.48 -5.90 17.59
CA ASN A 455 -32.52 -6.90 17.85
C ASN A 455 -33.93 -6.45 17.44
N ASN A 456 -34.22 -5.14 17.49
CA ASN A 456 -35.57 -4.62 17.28
C ASN A 456 -35.86 -4.20 15.83
N ALA A 457 -34.83 -4.02 15.00
CA ALA A 457 -34.97 -3.61 13.60
C ALA A 457 -34.62 -4.75 12.65
N SER A 458 -35.50 -5.03 11.69
CA SER A 458 -35.11 -5.71 10.46
C SER A 458 -34.42 -4.67 9.57
N LEU A 459 -33.10 -4.60 9.67
CA LEU A 459 -32.29 -3.53 9.08
C LEU A 459 -32.07 -3.66 7.58
N ASP A 460 -32.29 -4.86 7.02
CA ASP A 460 -31.91 -5.26 5.66
C ASP A 460 -30.46 -4.86 5.34
N ASP A 461 -29.57 -5.14 6.30
CA ASP A 461 -28.20 -4.66 6.27
C ASP A 461 -27.26 -5.52 5.42
N ILE A 462 -26.35 -4.83 4.74
CA ILE A 462 -25.27 -5.41 3.94
C ILE A 462 -24.07 -5.54 4.87
N LEU A 463 -23.62 -6.78 5.09
CA LEU A 463 -22.39 -7.05 5.84
C LEU A 463 -21.16 -6.72 4.98
N PRO A 464 -20.05 -6.28 5.60
CA PRO A 464 -18.81 -5.98 4.90
C PRO A 464 -18.21 -7.24 4.23
N ILE A 465 -17.47 -7.05 3.14
CA ILE A 465 -16.74 -8.14 2.47
C ILE A 465 -15.54 -8.63 3.30
N PHE A 466 -15.03 -7.79 4.18
CA PHE A 466 -14.00 -8.13 5.16
C PHE A 466 -14.13 -7.22 6.38
N ALA A 467 -13.95 -7.75 7.58
CA ALA A 467 -13.84 -6.95 8.79
C ALA A 467 -12.85 -7.58 9.76
N TYR A 468 -12.02 -6.76 10.42
CA TYR A 468 -10.91 -7.21 11.26
C TYR A 468 -10.93 -6.56 12.65
N PRO A 469 -10.53 -7.29 13.72
CA PRO A 469 -10.66 -6.80 15.08
C PRO A 469 -9.61 -5.74 15.46
N HIS A 470 -9.93 -4.90 16.45
CA HIS A 470 -9.06 -3.85 17.01
C HIS A 470 -7.73 -4.34 17.64
N SER A 471 -7.47 -5.65 17.60
CA SER A 471 -6.19 -6.29 17.93
C SER A 471 -5.23 -6.42 16.74
N LEU A 472 -5.68 -6.20 15.50
CA LEU A 472 -4.84 -6.21 14.28
C LEU A 472 -4.55 -4.78 13.78
N GLY A 473 -5.56 -3.91 13.75
CA GLY A 473 -5.50 -2.50 13.38
C GLY A 473 -6.73 -1.77 13.95
N LYS A 474 -6.77 -0.43 13.92
CA LYS A 474 -7.79 0.39 14.63
C LYS A 474 -8.26 1.63 13.86
N SER A 475 -8.03 1.68 12.56
CA SER A 475 -8.57 2.70 11.67
C SER A 475 -8.29 2.26 10.24
N VAL A 476 -9.24 1.60 9.59
CA VAL A 476 -9.08 1.18 8.19
C VAL A 476 -8.98 2.42 7.30
N THR A 477 -7.85 2.56 6.62
CA THR A 477 -7.64 3.68 5.69
C THR A 477 -8.53 3.55 4.46
N GLY A 478 -8.88 2.32 4.06
CA GLY A 478 -9.41 1.98 2.74
C GLY A 478 -8.29 1.76 1.73
N GLY A 479 -8.64 1.59 0.44
CA GLY A 479 -7.68 1.15 -0.57
C GLY A 479 -8.21 1.16 -2.00
N TYR A 480 -7.47 0.52 -2.92
CA TYR A 480 -7.75 0.48 -4.36
C TYR A 480 -7.54 -0.93 -4.93
N VAL A 481 -8.34 -1.29 -5.94
CA VAL A 481 -8.05 -2.46 -6.79
C VAL A 481 -6.92 -2.11 -7.74
N TYR A 482 -5.77 -2.77 -7.66
CA TYR A 482 -4.66 -2.52 -8.58
C TYR A 482 -5.07 -2.89 -10.01
N ARG A 483 -5.10 -1.89 -10.89
CA ARG A 483 -5.40 -2.02 -12.33
C ARG A 483 -4.28 -1.45 -13.22
N GLY A 484 -3.11 -1.21 -12.63
CA GLY A 484 -1.91 -0.73 -13.31
C GLY A 484 -1.34 -1.74 -14.31
N CYS A 485 -0.41 -1.25 -15.11
CA CYS A 485 0.19 -2.01 -16.21
C CYS A 485 1.48 -2.71 -15.78
N GLN A 486 2.28 -2.07 -14.91
CA GLN A 486 3.69 -2.42 -14.70
C GLN A 486 3.90 -3.66 -13.82
N MET A 487 2.97 -3.98 -12.92
CA MET A 487 3.09 -5.09 -11.94
C MET A 487 2.00 -6.16 -12.17
N PRO A 488 2.18 -7.12 -13.11
CA PRO A 488 1.13 -8.06 -13.51
C PRO A 488 0.53 -8.92 -12.39
N ASN A 489 1.32 -9.23 -11.35
CA ASN A 489 0.91 -10.09 -10.25
C ASN A 489 -0.07 -9.42 -9.26
N LEU A 490 -0.10 -8.08 -9.23
CA LEU A 490 -1.00 -7.30 -8.38
C LEU A 490 -2.41 -7.13 -8.99
N VAL A 491 -2.57 -7.36 -10.30
CA VAL A 491 -3.81 -7.07 -11.05
C VAL A 491 -5.03 -7.75 -10.44
N GLY A 492 -6.00 -6.95 -10.03
CA GLY A 492 -7.25 -7.40 -9.43
C GLY A 492 -7.19 -7.70 -7.92
N ARG A 493 -6.07 -7.43 -7.22
CA ARG A 493 -6.06 -7.36 -5.75
C ARG A 493 -6.55 -5.98 -5.30
N TYR A 494 -7.46 -5.93 -4.34
CA TYR A 494 -7.77 -4.73 -3.56
C TYR A 494 -6.69 -4.59 -2.48
N ILE A 495 -5.82 -3.58 -2.61
CA ILE A 495 -4.75 -3.30 -1.66
C ILE A 495 -5.16 -2.09 -0.81
N PHE A 496 -5.10 -2.26 0.50
CA PHE A 496 -5.57 -1.32 1.51
C PHE A 496 -4.64 -1.32 2.72
N GLY A 497 -4.88 -0.43 3.69
CA GLY A 497 -4.08 -0.36 4.91
C GLY A 497 -4.86 0.11 6.13
N ASP A 498 -4.17 0.12 7.27
CA ASP A 498 -4.66 0.61 8.56
C ASP A 498 -3.78 1.77 9.06
N PHE A 499 -4.42 2.90 9.39
CA PHE A 499 -3.74 4.13 9.81
C PHE A 499 -3.06 4.00 11.18
N MET A 500 -3.57 3.15 12.09
CA MET A 500 -3.06 3.05 13.47
C MET A 500 -2.00 1.98 13.66
N SER A 501 -2.03 0.89 12.88
CA SER A 501 -1.02 -0.19 12.94
C SER A 501 -0.01 -0.14 11.80
N GLY A 502 -0.26 0.63 10.73
CA GLY A 502 0.59 0.69 9.56
C GLY A 502 0.62 -0.58 8.72
N ARG A 503 -0.30 -1.52 8.96
CA ARG A 503 -0.44 -2.73 8.13
C ARG A 503 -0.81 -2.35 6.70
N LEU A 504 -0.18 -3.03 5.74
CA LEU A 504 -0.65 -3.14 4.36
C LEU A 504 -1.26 -4.52 4.19
N MET A 505 -2.40 -4.59 3.51
CA MET A 505 -3.21 -5.80 3.39
C MET A 505 -3.78 -5.89 1.98
N SER A 506 -4.11 -7.10 1.54
CA SER A 506 -4.85 -7.32 0.29
C SER A 506 -6.04 -8.24 0.46
N LEU A 507 -7.10 -7.94 -0.29
CA LEU A 507 -8.20 -8.85 -0.58
C LEU A 507 -8.15 -9.22 -2.07
N LYS A 508 -8.43 -10.48 -2.40
CA LYS A 508 -8.59 -10.93 -3.79
C LYS A 508 -9.90 -11.68 -3.95
N GLU A 509 -10.74 -11.21 -4.85
CA GLU A 509 -12.00 -11.89 -5.18
C GLU A 509 -11.70 -13.29 -5.77
N ASP A 510 -12.44 -14.30 -5.31
CA ASP A 510 -12.33 -15.65 -5.85
C ASP A 510 -12.81 -15.76 -7.31
N LYS A 511 -12.59 -16.93 -7.92
CA LYS A 511 -12.99 -17.16 -9.32
C LYS A 511 -14.51 -17.19 -9.52
N ASP A 512 -15.26 -17.46 -8.45
CA ASP A 512 -16.72 -17.65 -8.46
C ASP A 512 -17.50 -16.36 -8.17
N GLY A 513 -16.83 -15.30 -7.68
CA GLY A 513 -17.44 -14.05 -7.23
C GLY A 513 -18.19 -14.16 -5.90
N LYS A 514 -17.71 -15.00 -4.97
CA LYS A 514 -18.41 -15.36 -3.71
C LYS A 514 -17.62 -15.09 -2.44
N GLN A 515 -16.28 -15.14 -2.51
CA GLN A 515 -15.40 -14.97 -1.36
C GLN A 515 -14.22 -14.04 -1.72
N TRP A 516 -13.60 -13.48 -0.68
CA TRP A 516 -12.42 -12.62 -0.79
C TRP A 516 -11.28 -13.24 0.02
N ASP A 517 -10.23 -13.68 -0.67
CA ASP A 517 -9.02 -14.22 -0.06
C ASP A 517 -8.21 -13.08 0.56
N TYR A 518 -7.97 -13.15 1.87
CA TYR A 518 -7.11 -12.21 2.60
C TYR A 518 -5.63 -12.59 2.45
N THR A 519 -4.76 -11.60 2.33
CA THR A 519 -3.30 -11.78 2.46
C THR A 519 -2.65 -10.51 3.01
N GLU A 520 -1.82 -10.62 4.05
CA GLU A 520 -0.97 -9.51 4.53
C GLU A 520 0.05 -9.09 3.45
N ILE A 521 0.50 -7.85 3.51
CA ILE A 521 1.61 -7.32 2.69
C ILE A 521 2.71 -6.83 3.63
N CYS A 522 3.94 -7.26 3.34
CA CYS A 522 5.15 -6.97 4.10
C CYS A 522 6.24 -6.46 3.16
N MET A 523 7.23 -5.80 3.74
CA MET A 523 8.34 -5.24 2.98
C MET A 523 9.42 -6.30 2.74
N GLY A 524 9.87 -6.44 1.50
CA GLY A 524 10.91 -7.38 1.12
C GLY A 524 12.23 -7.12 1.86
N LEU A 525 12.83 -8.17 2.41
CA LEU A 525 14.06 -8.08 3.21
C LEU A 525 15.28 -8.62 2.45
N GLY A 526 16.46 -8.09 2.78
CA GLY A 526 17.70 -8.46 2.09
C GLY A 526 17.62 -8.17 0.59
N GLN A 527 17.98 -9.17 -0.23
CA GLN A 527 18.01 -9.04 -1.69
C GLN A 527 16.64 -8.73 -2.33
N THR A 528 15.49 -9.06 -1.70
CA THR A 528 14.17 -8.87 -2.32
C THR A 528 13.90 -7.42 -2.75
N CYS A 529 14.43 -6.43 -2.01
CA CYS A 529 14.34 -5.01 -2.38
C CYS A 529 15.70 -4.36 -2.68
N ASN A 530 16.76 -5.14 -2.89
CA ASN A 530 18.12 -4.65 -3.15
C ASN A 530 18.31 -4.20 -4.61
N PHE A 531 17.48 -3.26 -5.06
CA PHE A 531 17.57 -2.65 -6.38
C PHE A 531 17.60 -1.12 -6.24
N PRO A 532 18.42 -0.40 -7.03
CA PRO A 532 18.43 1.06 -7.06
C PRO A 532 17.04 1.71 -7.07
N LYS A 533 16.83 2.62 -6.10
CA LYS A 533 15.58 3.36 -5.82
C LYS A 533 14.44 2.57 -5.17
N LEU A 534 14.58 1.26 -4.95
CA LEU A 534 13.66 0.52 -4.09
C LEU A 534 14.04 0.63 -2.61
N ILE A 535 13.03 0.63 -1.75
CA ILE A 535 13.14 0.65 -0.29
C ILE A 535 12.15 -0.35 0.32
N ASN A 536 12.41 -0.73 1.56
CA ASN A 536 11.65 -1.72 2.33
C ASN A 536 11.16 -1.17 3.69
N ALA A 537 10.95 0.15 3.76
CA ALA A 537 10.45 0.85 4.93
C ALA A 537 9.55 2.02 4.50
N TYR A 538 8.60 2.37 5.36
CA TYR A 538 7.70 3.51 5.22
C TYR A 538 7.28 4.01 6.60
N TYR A 539 6.75 5.22 6.71
CA TYR A 539 6.22 5.70 7.99
C TYR A 539 4.86 5.06 8.32
N PRO A 540 4.58 4.72 9.59
CA PRO A 540 3.48 3.81 9.93
C PRO A 540 2.07 4.41 9.76
N TYR A 541 1.87 5.72 9.88
CA TYR A 541 0.54 6.31 9.80
C TYR A 541 0.07 6.41 8.34
N ILE A 542 -0.54 5.36 7.80
CA ILE A 542 -1.07 5.31 6.42
C ILE A 542 -2.33 6.18 6.32
N ILE A 543 -2.18 7.41 5.82
CA ILE A 543 -3.24 8.41 5.73
C ILE A 543 -4.18 8.11 4.56
N SER A 544 -3.67 7.66 3.41
CA SER A 544 -4.46 7.64 2.18
C SER A 544 -3.84 6.77 1.08
N PHE A 545 -4.60 6.56 0.00
CA PHE A 545 -4.20 5.86 -1.22
C PHE A 545 -4.61 6.67 -2.46
N GLY A 546 -3.93 6.44 -3.58
CA GLY A 546 -4.29 7.01 -4.89
C GLY A 546 -3.62 6.28 -6.04
N GLU A 547 -4.17 6.42 -7.24
CA GLU A 547 -3.64 5.84 -8.47
C GLU A 547 -3.19 6.92 -9.47
N ASP A 548 -2.19 6.62 -10.31
CA ASP A 548 -1.84 7.48 -11.45
C ASP A 548 -2.77 7.23 -12.65
N GLU A 549 -2.61 8.02 -13.71
CA GLU A 549 -3.43 7.92 -14.92
C GLU A 549 -3.27 6.55 -15.64
N ALA A 550 -2.20 5.80 -15.36
CA ALA A 550 -1.98 4.44 -15.85
C ALA A 550 -2.54 3.33 -14.92
N GLY A 551 -3.06 3.68 -13.73
CA GLY A 551 -3.56 2.74 -12.72
C GLY A 551 -2.49 2.19 -11.78
N GLU A 552 -1.26 2.73 -11.80
CA GLU A 552 -0.22 2.37 -10.84
C GLU A 552 -0.60 2.87 -9.44
N LEU A 553 -0.40 2.05 -8.41
CA LEU A 553 -0.91 2.31 -7.06
C LEU A 553 0.13 2.94 -6.14
N TYR A 554 -0.32 3.93 -5.39
CA TYR A 554 0.42 4.69 -4.41
C TYR A 554 -0.31 4.73 -3.07
N PHE A 555 0.44 4.84 -1.98
CA PHE A 555 -0.10 5.22 -0.67
C PHE A 555 0.65 6.41 -0.09
N LEU A 556 -0.01 7.12 0.81
CA LEU A 556 0.46 8.33 1.46
C LEU A 556 0.49 8.08 2.96
N SER A 557 1.65 8.26 3.59
CA SER A 557 1.81 8.06 5.04
C SER A 557 2.69 9.15 5.66
N THR A 558 2.77 9.19 6.99
CA THR A 558 3.55 10.20 7.72
C THR A 558 4.16 9.62 9.00
N GLY A 559 5.29 10.19 9.43
CA GLY A 559 5.84 9.95 10.76
C GLY A 559 5.14 10.73 11.87
N THR A 560 4.28 11.70 11.52
CA THR A 560 3.56 12.54 12.50
C THR A 560 2.20 12.99 11.91
N PRO A 561 1.07 12.46 12.40
CA PRO A 561 -0.26 12.71 11.81
C PRO A 561 -0.88 14.04 12.28
N SER A 562 -0.26 15.15 11.88
CA SER A 562 -0.67 16.52 12.20
C SER A 562 -0.55 17.42 10.98
N ALA A 563 -1.61 18.18 10.68
CA ALA A 563 -1.64 19.15 9.58
C ALA A 563 -0.47 20.17 9.61
N ALA A 564 0.06 20.47 10.80
CA ALA A 564 1.15 21.42 10.97
C ALA A 564 2.53 20.89 10.59
N VAL A 565 2.72 19.57 10.46
CA VAL A 565 4.04 18.93 10.33
C VAL A 565 4.27 18.40 8.92
N ALA A 566 5.40 18.79 8.31
CA ALA A 566 5.80 18.40 6.96
C ALA A 566 6.47 17.01 6.89
N ALA A 567 5.91 16.01 7.61
CA ALA A 567 6.47 14.67 7.77
C ALA A 567 5.82 13.60 6.86
N GLY A 568 4.97 14.03 5.92
CA GLY A 568 4.29 13.16 4.97
C GLY A 568 5.14 12.77 3.76
N VAL A 569 4.93 11.54 3.28
CA VAL A 569 5.61 10.90 2.16
C VAL A 569 4.60 10.12 1.31
N MET A 570 4.83 10.05 0.00
CA MET A 570 4.07 9.20 -0.93
C MET A 570 4.98 8.12 -1.52
N TYR A 571 4.48 6.88 -1.48
CA TYR A 571 5.17 5.68 -1.94
C TYR A 571 4.42 5.06 -3.11
N LYS A 572 5.14 4.64 -4.16
CA LYS A 572 4.63 3.70 -5.16
C LYS A 572 4.84 2.27 -4.67
N ILE A 573 3.84 1.41 -4.85
CA ILE A 573 3.94 -0.04 -4.60
C ILE A 573 4.58 -0.75 -5.81
N VAL A 574 5.55 -1.64 -5.55
CA VAL A 574 6.33 -2.37 -6.57
C VAL A 574 6.39 -3.86 -6.23
N ASP A 575 6.11 -4.72 -7.21
CA ASP A 575 6.47 -6.14 -7.17
C ASP A 575 7.89 -6.31 -7.74
N PRO A 576 8.90 -6.68 -6.93
CA PRO A 576 10.27 -6.90 -7.42
C PRO A 576 10.40 -8.19 -8.26
N SER A 577 9.36 -9.04 -8.29
CA SER A 577 9.44 -10.40 -8.83
C SER A 577 9.11 -10.48 -10.32
N LYS A 578 8.26 -9.58 -10.84
CA LYS A 578 7.85 -9.55 -12.25
C LYS A 578 7.34 -8.19 -12.70
N ARG A 579 7.96 -7.61 -13.73
CA ARG A 579 7.40 -6.46 -14.47
C ARG A 579 6.62 -6.91 -15.70
N ALA A 580 5.84 -6.00 -16.27
CA ALA A 580 5.39 -6.09 -17.65
C ALA A 580 6.57 -5.96 -18.65
N PRO A 581 6.53 -6.66 -19.80
CA PRO A 581 7.59 -6.57 -20.81
C PRO A 581 7.80 -5.13 -21.33
N PRO A 582 8.99 -4.82 -21.85
CA PRO A 582 9.31 -3.54 -22.50
C PRO A 582 8.28 -3.13 -23.56
N GLY A 583 8.14 -1.82 -23.75
CA GLY A 583 7.14 -1.22 -24.64
C GLY A 583 5.68 -1.31 -24.16
N LYS A 584 5.25 -2.43 -23.56
CA LYS A 584 3.84 -2.69 -23.20
C LYS A 584 3.19 -1.60 -22.34
N CYS A 585 3.97 -1.03 -21.42
CA CYS A 585 3.52 0.03 -20.50
C CYS A 585 4.19 1.38 -20.79
N ALA A 586 4.62 1.62 -22.04
CA ALA A 586 5.22 2.89 -22.45
C ALA A 586 4.17 4.01 -22.42
N LEU A 587 4.44 5.05 -21.62
CA LEU A 587 3.54 6.19 -21.44
C LEU A 587 4.05 7.39 -22.25
N ASN A 588 3.24 7.84 -23.21
CA ASN A 588 3.48 9.02 -24.06
C ASN A 588 2.59 10.20 -23.60
N PRO A 589 2.93 10.89 -22.49
CA PRO A 589 2.13 11.98 -21.97
C PRO A 589 2.15 13.18 -22.91
N ARG A 590 1.05 13.94 -22.90
CA ARG A 590 0.96 15.26 -23.51
C ARG A 590 1.80 16.25 -22.71
N SER A 591 2.55 17.10 -23.42
CA SER A 591 3.36 18.17 -22.84
C SER A 591 2.52 19.13 -22.01
N VAL A 592 3.03 19.52 -20.84
CA VAL A 592 2.41 20.49 -19.93
C VAL A 592 3.26 21.78 -19.94
N PRO A 593 2.69 22.96 -20.27
CA PRO A 593 3.38 24.23 -20.06
C PRO A 593 3.44 24.55 -18.56
N VAL A 594 4.55 25.11 -18.07
CA VAL A 594 4.77 25.44 -16.66
C VAL A 594 5.13 26.92 -16.52
N LYS A 595 4.45 27.67 -15.64
CA LYS A 595 4.73 29.10 -15.37
C LYS A 595 5.30 29.32 -13.97
N GLY A 596 6.45 28.72 -13.70
CA GLY A 596 7.14 28.80 -12.42
C GLY A 596 8.45 28.02 -12.43
N LYS A 597 9.06 27.83 -11.26
CA LYS A 597 10.15 26.87 -11.09
C LYS A 597 9.59 25.46 -10.95
N LEU A 598 10.33 24.49 -11.46
CA LEU A 598 10.16 23.09 -11.07
C LEU A 598 11.05 22.79 -9.87
N MET A 599 10.52 21.99 -8.95
CA MET A 599 11.23 21.43 -7.82
C MET A 599 11.41 19.94 -8.07
N ASP A 600 12.63 19.54 -8.41
CA ASP A 600 12.93 18.14 -8.68
C ASP A 600 12.85 17.29 -7.41
N PHE A 601 12.38 16.04 -7.59
CA PHE A 601 12.19 15.11 -6.50
C PHE A 601 13.50 14.35 -6.19
N TYR A 602 13.90 14.38 -4.92
CA TYR A 602 15.00 13.60 -4.37
C TYR A 602 14.48 12.73 -3.22
N PRO A 603 14.61 11.39 -3.30
CA PRO A 603 14.20 10.51 -2.22
C PRO A 603 15.09 10.70 -0.99
N LYS A 604 14.51 10.53 0.20
CA LYS A 604 15.20 10.70 1.49
C LYS A 604 15.38 9.40 2.25
N GLN A 605 14.43 8.46 2.10
CA GLN A 605 14.53 7.14 2.71
C GLN A 605 15.49 6.26 1.91
N LYS A 606 16.12 5.31 2.61
CA LYS A 606 17.08 4.35 2.07
C LYS A 606 16.60 2.94 2.39
N LEU A 607 17.07 1.98 1.60
CA LEU A 607 16.88 0.56 1.86
C LEU A 607 17.50 0.17 3.21
N ILE A 608 16.73 -0.52 4.06
CA ILE A 608 17.23 -1.10 5.30
C ILE A 608 17.73 -2.51 4.99
N LEU A 609 19.04 -2.62 4.76
CA LEU A 609 19.72 -3.91 4.69
C LEU A 609 19.76 -4.52 6.09
N LYS A 610 19.23 -5.74 6.26
CA LYS A 610 19.55 -6.57 7.43
C LYS A 610 21.04 -6.87 7.38
N SER A 611 21.82 -6.30 8.30
CA SER A 611 23.25 -6.59 8.40
C SER A 611 23.47 -8.07 8.69
N LYS A 612 24.29 -8.72 7.86
CA LYS A 612 24.92 -10.00 8.21
C LYS A 612 25.72 -9.75 9.49
N ALA A 613 25.43 -10.48 10.57
CA ALA A 613 25.96 -10.17 11.89
C ALA A 613 27.50 -10.09 11.84
N MET A 614 28.03 -8.88 12.03
CA MET A 614 29.45 -8.61 11.83
C MET A 614 30.25 -9.25 12.97
N THR A 615 30.88 -10.38 12.66
CA THR A 615 31.75 -11.10 13.59
C THR A 615 32.98 -10.25 13.86
N THR A 616 32.95 -9.51 14.97
CA THR A 616 34.09 -8.72 15.45
C THR A 616 35.19 -9.65 15.96
N GLU A 617 36.11 -10.04 15.08
CA GLU A 617 37.39 -10.57 15.51
C GLU A 617 38.12 -9.51 16.35
N SER A 618 38.50 -9.88 17.57
CA SER A 618 39.13 -8.96 18.52
C SER A 618 40.62 -8.79 18.23
N ALA A 619 41.00 -7.69 17.57
CA ALA A 619 42.39 -7.27 17.52
C ALA A 619 42.89 -6.86 18.92
N PRO A 620 44.13 -7.18 19.34
CA PRO A 620 44.52 -7.09 20.75
C PRO A 620 44.91 -5.69 21.22
N THR A 621 44.52 -5.32 22.44
CA THR A 621 44.94 -4.08 23.09
C THR A 621 46.33 -4.22 23.70
N THR A 622 47.34 -3.54 23.14
CA THR A 622 48.67 -3.38 23.78
C THR A 622 49.16 -1.93 23.69
N SER A 623 49.04 -1.18 24.78
CA SER A 623 49.76 0.08 24.98
C SER A 623 51.26 -0.19 25.20
N PRO A 624 52.16 0.68 24.72
CA PRO A 624 52.99 1.37 25.72
C PRO A 624 53.37 2.83 25.40
N THR A 625 53.59 3.55 26.50
CA THR A 625 54.14 4.90 26.69
C THR A 625 55.47 5.20 25.96
N ARG A 626 55.65 6.41 25.39
CA ARG A 626 56.92 7.18 25.54
C ARG A 626 56.78 8.71 25.40
N LEU A 627 57.86 9.40 25.79
CA LEU A 627 58.06 10.82 26.11
C LEU A 627 58.18 11.79 24.90
N GLN A 628 58.30 13.08 25.25
CA GLN A 628 59.11 14.18 24.67
C GLN A 628 60.31 13.72 23.77
N ASP A 629 60.87 14.52 22.83
CA ASP A 629 61.16 15.96 22.96
C ASP A 629 61.47 16.71 21.61
N THR A 630 61.59 18.05 21.68
CA THR A 630 62.27 19.07 20.82
C THR A 630 62.41 18.95 19.28
N THR A 631 61.90 19.96 18.54
CA THR A 631 62.65 20.99 17.73
C THR A 631 61.67 21.91 16.96
N ARG A 632 61.70 23.26 17.13
CA ARG A 632 62.37 24.32 16.31
C ARG A 632 61.97 24.33 14.81
N PHE A 633 61.63 25.45 14.14
CA PHE A 633 61.90 26.90 14.36
C PHE A 633 60.81 27.82 13.73
N SER A 634 60.61 29.03 14.29
CA SER A 634 60.30 30.36 13.67
C SER A 634 59.22 30.52 12.56
N THR A 635 58.48 31.63 12.44
CA THR A 635 58.80 33.05 12.76
C THR A 635 57.65 33.84 13.41
N THR A 636 57.99 34.99 13.99
CA THR A 636 57.11 35.93 14.71
C THR A 636 56.50 37.04 13.84
N LEU A 637 55.35 37.59 14.28
CA LEU A 637 55.18 39.03 14.48
C LEU A 637 53.98 39.34 15.40
N GLU A 638 54.14 40.34 16.25
CA GLU A 638 53.22 40.86 17.29
C GLU A 638 53.07 42.39 17.06
N PRO A 639 52.37 43.26 17.86
CA PRO A 639 52.13 43.16 19.32
C PRO A 639 50.78 43.69 19.90
N HIS A 640 50.62 43.40 21.21
CA HIS A 640 50.11 44.21 22.35
C HIS A 640 49.76 45.72 22.19
N PHE A 641 49.07 46.43 23.12
CA PHE A 641 48.03 46.20 24.16
C PHE A 641 47.77 47.58 24.89
N THR A 642 46.80 47.70 25.83
CA THR A 642 46.54 48.85 26.76
C THR A 642 46.15 50.22 26.12
N ALA A 643 45.26 51.11 26.62
CA ALA A 643 44.78 51.59 27.96
C ALA A 643 45.62 52.78 28.53
N ALA A 644 45.09 53.87 29.14
CA ALA A 644 43.71 54.23 29.58
C ALA A 644 43.47 55.77 29.84
N THR A 645 42.21 56.16 30.15
CA THR A 645 41.77 57.32 31.01
C THR A 645 41.96 58.80 30.56
N PRO A 646 41.26 59.83 31.15
CA PRO A 646 39.93 59.87 31.84
C PRO A 646 39.01 61.13 31.56
N ALA A 647 37.80 61.12 32.16
CA ALA A 647 36.92 62.27 32.55
C ALA A 647 36.14 63.03 31.43
N SER A 648 34.97 63.67 31.65
CA SER A 648 34.13 63.88 32.86
C SER A 648 32.62 64.12 32.54
N THR A 649 31.70 63.59 33.38
CA THR A 649 30.34 64.12 33.77
C THR A 649 29.26 64.47 32.68
N THR A 650 27.93 64.24 32.85
CA THR A 650 27.10 63.97 34.04
C THR A 650 25.71 63.33 33.73
N TYR A 651 25.16 62.54 34.70
CA TYR A 651 23.73 62.20 34.97
C TYR A 651 22.83 61.50 33.91
N ARG A 652 21.83 60.63 34.23
CA ARG A 652 21.48 59.76 35.41
C ARG A 652 20.29 58.84 34.96
N ARG A 653 20.43 57.53 34.67
CA ARG A 653 20.61 56.32 35.53
C ARG A 653 19.39 55.83 36.32
N MET A 654 18.79 54.69 35.89
CA MET A 654 18.14 53.60 36.65
C MET A 654 17.57 52.57 35.64
N THR A 655 17.51 51.23 35.76
CA THR A 655 18.20 50.13 36.47
C THR A 655 17.42 48.84 36.12
N THR A 656 18.09 47.73 35.80
CA THR A 656 17.50 46.37 35.74
C THR A 656 17.37 45.77 37.15
N PRO A 657 16.55 44.72 37.37
CA PRO A 657 17.08 43.34 37.37
C PRO A 657 16.06 42.28 36.84
N GLY A 658 16.28 40.99 37.12
CA GLY A 658 15.34 39.89 36.86
C GLY A 658 15.46 38.72 37.87
N TYR A 659 14.88 37.57 37.51
CA TYR A 659 14.85 36.25 38.21
C TYR A 659 13.82 35.99 39.34
N VAL A 660 13.61 34.67 39.58
CA VAL A 660 12.87 33.96 40.66
C VAL A 660 11.38 33.64 40.38
N THR A 661 10.83 32.66 41.12
CA THR A 661 9.88 31.62 40.68
C THR A 661 8.51 31.57 41.37
N ALA A 662 7.50 31.08 40.63
CA ALA A 662 6.37 30.17 41.00
C ALA A 662 5.54 30.37 42.30
N ALA A 663 4.20 30.47 42.14
CA ALA A 663 3.16 30.14 43.14
C ALA A 663 1.76 29.95 42.41
N PRO A 664 0.62 29.60 43.07
CA PRO A 664 -0.20 28.48 42.59
C PRO A 664 -1.69 28.74 42.25
N VAL A 665 -2.42 27.66 41.91
CA VAL A 665 -3.79 27.61 41.35
C VAL A 665 -4.92 27.64 42.41
N PRO A 666 -6.04 28.40 42.19
CA PRO A 666 -7.28 28.29 42.97
C PRO A 666 -8.23 27.17 42.49
N LYS A 667 -8.98 26.55 43.44
CA LYS A 667 -10.05 25.56 43.17
C LYS A 667 -11.47 26.16 43.25
N PRO A 668 -12.52 25.51 42.67
CA PRO A 668 -13.85 26.09 42.52
C PRO A 668 -14.79 25.91 43.75
N PRO A 669 -15.82 26.76 43.91
CA PRO A 669 -16.86 26.62 44.93
C PRO A 669 -18.01 25.66 44.51
N THR A 670 -18.65 25.06 45.51
CA THR A 670 -19.77 24.10 45.40
C THR A 670 -21.15 24.74 45.67
N PRO A 671 -22.29 24.08 45.37
CA PRO A 671 -23.56 24.77 45.10
C PRO A 671 -24.45 25.04 46.33
N ARG A 672 -25.39 26.00 46.18
CA ARG A 672 -26.49 26.26 47.14
C ARG A 672 -27.85 26.24 46.42
N LYS A 673 -28.91 25.81 47.11
CA LYS A 673 -30.24 25.53 46.54
C LYS A 673 -31.21 26.73 46.58
N THR A 674 -32.07 26.80 45.56
CA THR A 674 -33.49 27.26 45.54
C THR A 674 -33.94 28.51 46.34
N VAL A 675 -34.70 29.39 45.66
CA VAL A 675 -36.14 29.64 45.95
C VAL A 675 -36.79 30.31 44.72
N THR A 676 -38.07 30.01 44.46
CA THR A 676 -38.91 30.59 43.38
C THR A 676 -39.71 31.79 43.86
N PRO A 677 -40.16 32.68 42.93
CA PRO A 677 -41.62 32.86 42.84
C PRO A 677 -42.19 33.05 41.41
N HIS A 678 -43.47 32.68 41.27
CA HIS A 678 -44.43 33.12 40.26
C HIS A 678 -45.54 33.95 40.98
N PRO A 679 -46.59 34.45 40.31
CA PRO A 679 -46.57 35.47 39.26
C PRO A 679 -47.52 36.65 39.63
N LYS A 680 -47.59 37.73 38.84
CA LYS A 680 -48.72 38.69 38.88
C LYS A 680 -49.12 39.18 37.48
N THR A 681 -50.40 39.52 37.35
CA THR A 681 -51.12 39.87 36.12
C THR A 681 -51.82 41.21 36.27
N ASP A 682 -51.88 42.00 35.19
CA ASP A 682 -52.97 42.93 34.84
C ASP A 682 -52.89 43.22 33.32
N LYS A 683 -53.98 43.13 32.55
CA LYS A 683 -54.99 44.19 32.26
C LYS A 683 -54.36 45.51 31.73
N GLY A 684 -54.72 46.08 30.58
CA GLY A 684 -55.64 45.66 29.49
C GLY A 684 -56.60 46.78 29.05
N VAL A 685 -56.36 47.44 27.89
CA VAL A 685 -57.17 48.57 27.34
C VAL A 685 -57.22 48.51 25.80
N THR A 686 -58.22 49.13 25.16
CA THR A 686 -58.43 49.17 23.68
C THR A 686 -58.73 50.62 23.20
N MET A 687 -58.82 51.01 21.92
CA MET A 687 -58.94 50.26 20.64
C MET A 687 -58.02 50.92 19.55
N ALA A 688 -58.33 51.28 18.28
CA ALA A 688 -59.55 51.28 17.46
C ALA A 688 -59.29 51.04 15.94
N LYS A 689 -60.15 50.21 15.36
CA LYS A 689 -60.45 49.96 13.92
C LYS A 689 -60.07 51.02 12.87
N ARG A 690 -59.46 50.56 11.77
CA ARG A 690 -59.87 50.90 10.38
C ARG A 690 -59.50 49.78 9.41
N GLY A 691 -60.21 49.70 8.28
CA GLY A 691 -59.97 48.72 7.20
C GLY A 691 -61.21 48.46 6.36
N ARG A 692 -61.07 47.77 5.21
CA ARG A 692 -62.17 47.43 4.29
C ARG A 692 -61.86 46.23 3.38
N LYS A 693 -62.88 45.38 3.19
CA LYS A 693 -63.26 44.48 2.05
C LYS A 693 -62.15 43.79 1.22
N VAL A 694 -62.14 42.47 0.93
CA VAL A 694 -63.13 41.36 0.86
C VAL A 694 -64.08 41.34 -0.34
N THR A 695 -64.04 40.27 -1.14
CA THR A 695 -65.17 39.56 -1.81
C THR A 695 -64.71 38.12 -2.18
N VAL A 696 -65.62 37.13 -2.17
CA VAL A 696 -65.35 35.69 -2.44
C VAL A 696 -66.54 35.04 -3.16
N THR A 697 -66.27 34.16 -4.13
CA THR A 697 -67.19 33.18 -4.77
C THR A 697 -66.32 32.00 -5.26
N SER A 698 -66.38 30.76 -4.74
CA SER A 698 -67.47 29.75 -4.65
C SER A 698 -67.39 28.68 -5.79
N ARG A 699 -67.49 27.40 -5.43
CA ARG A 699 -67.41 26.22 -6.33
C ARG A 699 -68.78 25.85 -6.93
N PRO A 700 -68.84 24.94 -7.92
CA PRO A 700 -69.40 23.60 -7.60
C PRO A 700 -68.58 22.40 -8.16
N THR A 701 -69.19 21.21 -8.26
CA THR A 701 -68.57 19.87 -8.44
C THR A 701 -68.98 19.15 -9.74
N ASN A 702 -68.28 18.07 -10.13
CA ASN A 702 -68.84 16.72 -10.42
C ASN A 702 -67.78 15.71 -10.97
N GLN A 703 -68.21 14.52 -11.43
CA GLN A 703 -67.43 13.26 -11.50
C GLN A 703 -67.34 12.60 -12.91
N TRP A 704 -66.20 11.91 -13.16
CA TRP A 704 -66.01 10.58 -13.81
C TRP A 704 -66.46 10.24 -15.28
N ILE A 705 -65.46 9.76 -16.07
CA ILE A 705 -65.45 8.81 -17.24
C ILE A 705 -66.22 9.17 -18.57
N PRO A 706 -65.99 8.48 -19.73
CA PRO A 706 -64.71 8.35 -20.47
C PRO A 706 -64.80 8.45 -22.04
N THR A 707 -63.67 8.20 -22.74
CA THR A 707 -63.48 7.68 -24.13
C THR A 707 -63.70 8.50 -25.42
N LYS A 708 -62.68 8.42 -26.33
CA LYS A 708 -62.67 8.31 -27.82
C LYS A 708 -63.22 9.43 -28.76
N GLY A 709 -62.38 9.84 -29.72
CA GLY A 709 -62.72 10.46 -31.04
C GLY A 709 -61.56 11.37 -31.55
N TRP A 710 -60.85 11.18 -32.68
CA TRP A 710 -61.21 11.06 -34.12
C TRP A 710 -61.92 12.34 -34.64
N GLN A 711 -61.56 13.03 -35.74
CA GLN A 711 -60.72 12.82 -36.97
C GLN A 711 -60.23 14.23 -37.48
N SER A 712 -59.43 14.49 -38.53
CA SER A 712 -58.50 13.74 -39.43
C SER A 712 -57.79 14.70 -40.41
N GLU A 713 -56.56 14.39 -40.86
CA GLU A 713 -56.02 14.51 -42.26
C GLU A 713 -54.57 13.92 -42.24
N LEU A 714 -54.19 12.84 -42.95
CA LEU A 714 -54.02 12.61 -44.41
C LEU A 714 -52.79 13.36 -44.97
N LYS A 715 -51.78 12.76 -45.63
CA LYS A 715 -51.54 11.41 -46.23
C LYS A 715 -50.06 11.00 -46.00
N ASP A 716 -49.74 9.74 -45.64
CA ASP A 716 -49.37 8.57 -46.48
C ASP A 716 -48.01 8.73 -47.25
N VAL A 717 -47.15 7.71 -47.44
CA VAL A 717 -47.32 6.23 -47.52
C VAL A 717 -46.18 5.46 -46.80
N PHE A 718 -46.50 4.28 -46.23
CA PHE A 718 -45.58 3.19 -45.82
C PHE A 718 -46.05 1.87 -46.47
N ILE A 719 -45.15 0.88 -46.75
CA ILE A 719 -45.42 -0.60 -46.87
C ILE A 719 -44.18 -1.36 -47.41
N THR A 720 -43.96 -2.68 -47.23
CA THR A 720 -43.81 -3.52 -46.01
C THR A 720 -43.03 -4.82 -46.33
N THR A 721 -42.39 -5.40 -45.32
CA THR A 721 -42.01 -6.82 -45.06
C THR A 721 -42.20 -7.94 -46.11
N LYS A 722 -41.16 -8.79 -46.26
CA LYS A 722 -41.15 -10.29 -46.16
C LYS A 722 -39.73 -10.84 -46.47
N GLY A 723 -39.49 -12.15 -46.42
CA GLY A 723 -38.17 -12.75 -46.72
C GLY A 723 -38.11 -14.29 -46.67
N LYS A 724 -36.88 -14.84 -46.55
CA LYS A 724 -36.50 -16.28 -46.52
C LYS A 724 -36.40 -16.96 -47.93
N PRO A 725 -35.77 -18.15 -48.11
CA PRO A 725 -34.37 -18.19 -48.62
C PRO A 725 -34.04 -19.22 -49.73
N GLN A 726 -32.91 -19.03 -50.44
CA GLN A 726 -32.14 -19.96 -51.30
C GLN A 726 -30.72 -19.34 -51.43
N SER A 727 -29.53 -19.96 -51.52
CA SER A 727 -28.96 -21.25 -52.01
C SER A 727 -28.12 -21.07 -53.30
N THR A 728 -27.08 -21.93 -53.45
CA THR A 728 -26.31 -22.25 -54.69
C THR A 728 -25.39 -21.19 -55.37
N PHE A 729 -24.07 -21.48 -55.31
CA PHE A 729 -22.99 -21.42 -56.33
C PHE A 729 -23.32 -20.98 -57.78
N PRO A 730 -22.39 -20.32 -58.53
CA PRO A 730 -21.25 -21.00 -59.21
C PRO A 730 -19.96 -20.11 -59.40
N PRO A 731 -18.94 -20.45 -60.25
CA PRO A 731 -18.10 -21.68 -60.22
C PRO A 731 -16.56 -21.47 -60.44
N ASN A 732 -15.77 -22.52 -60.12
CA ASN A 732 -14.54 -23.04 -60.77
C ASN A 732 -13.48 -22.13 -61.46
N GLN A 733 -12.20 -22.32 -61.09
CA GLN A 733 -11.12 -22.99 -61.86
C GLN A 733 -9.83 -23.08 -60.99
N ARG A 734 -8.79 -23.93 -61.25
CA ARG A 734 -8.73 -25.37 -61.56
C ARG A 734 -7.26 -25.86 -61.46
N THR A 735 -6.96 -26.93 -60.69
CA THR A 735 -5.73 -27.79 -60.80
C THR A 735 -4.33 -27.14 -60.54
N SER A 736 -3.21 -27.84 -60.26
CA SER A 736 -2.86 -29.28 -60.41
C SER A 736 -1.80 -29.83 -59.40
N HIS A 737 -2.07 -31.02 -58.83
CA HIS A 737 -1.19 -32.22 -58.75
C HIS A 737 0.23 -32.24 -58.09
N SER A 738 0.42 -33.28 -57.25
CA SER A 738 1.52 -34.31 -57.26
C SER A 738 2.85 -34.05 -56.50
N ARG A 739 3.49 -35.00 -55.77
CA ARG A 739 3.19 -36.39 -55.28
C ARG A 739 4.25 -36.83 -54.22
N TYR A 740 3.83 -37.54 -53.14
CA TYR A 740 4.57 -38.60 -52.36
C TYR A 740 5.91 -38.20 -51.66
N THR A 741 6.51 -38.91 -50.68
CA THR A 741 6.47 -40.34 -50.22
C THR A 741 6.52 -40.57 -48.68
N GLN A 742 5.75 -41.56 -48.20
CA GLN A 742 6.05 -42.63 -47.20
C GLN A 742 6.55 -42.37 -45.73
N TYR A 743 5.65 -42.63 -44.75
CA TYR A 743 5.63 -43.73 -43.72
C TYR A 743 6.91 -44.29 -43.05
N PRO A 744 6.85 -44.79 -41.76
CA PRO A 744 5.87 -45.77 -41.23
C PRO A 744 5.19 -45.46 -39.86
N LYS A 745 4.52 -46.47 -39.24
CA LYS A 745 3.50 -46.34 -38.17
C LYS A 745 3.73 -47.25 -36.93
N SER A 746 3.12 -46.86 -35.80
CA SER A 746 2.66 -47.69 -34.67
C SER A 746 1.61 -46.93 -33.82
N THR A 747 0.83 -47.50 -32.89
CA THR A 747 -0.15 -48.60 -33.08
C THR A 747 -1.44 -48.42 -32.24
N SER A 748 -2.53 -48.97 -32.77
CA SER A 748 -3.84 -49.43 -32.22
C SER A 748 -3.94 -49.98 -30.77
N PRO A 749 -5.16 -50.23 -30.21
CA PRO A 749 -6.52 -49.72 -30.52
C PRO A 749 -7.45 -49.41 -29.29
N SER A 750 -8.70 -48.98 -29.56
CA SER A 750 -9.87 -49.09 -28.66
C SER A 750 -10.69 -50.39 -28.92
N PRO A 751 -11.71 -50.73 -28.12
CA PRO A 751 -13.10 -50.70 -28.67
C PRO A 751 -14.22 -50.37 -27.64
N THR A 752 -15.46 -50.88 -27.85
CA THR A 752 -16.73 -50.18 -27.56
C THR A 752 -17.79 -50.93 -26.70
N ARG A 753 -18.86 -50.19 -26.37
CA ARG A 753 -20.06 -50.44 -25.53
C ARG A 753 -21.13 -51.43 -26.08
N ARG A 754 -21.67 -52.33 -25.23
CA ARG A 754 -23.00 -53.05 -25.28
C ARG A 754 -23.13 -54.01 -24.05
N THR A 755 -24.25 -54.57 -23.56
CA THR A 755 -25.73 -54.51 -23.82
C THR A 755 -26.50 -54.75 -22.48
N ASP A 756 -27.85 -54.81 -22.50
CA ASP A 756 -28.76 -55.08 -21.36
C ASP A 756 -28.79 -56.53 -20.82
N PHE A 757 -29.29 -56.73 -19.57
CA PHE A 757 -30.31 -57.78 -19.29
C PHE A 757 -31.15 -57.61 -17.99
N SER A 758 -32.46 -57.38 -18.18
CA SER A 758 -33.66 -57.86 -17.44
C SER A 758 -33.75 -58.08 -15.88
N SER A 759 -34.66 -57.30 -15.27
CA SER A 759 -35.84 -57.71 -14.44
C SER A 759 -35.79 -58.26 -12.99
N ARG A 760 -36.67 -57.64 -12.15
CA ARG A 760 -37.49 -58.19 -11.02
C ARG A 760 -36.72 -58.66 -9.76
N THR A 761 -37.26 -58.64 -8.53
CA THR A 761 -38.65 -58.63 -8.03
C THR A 761 -38.81 -57.78 -6.74
N ALA A 762 -40.03 -57.41 -6.34
CA ALA A 762 -40.31 -56.59 -5.14
C ALA A 762 -40.71 -57.42 -3.89
N GLY A 763 -40.46 -56.92 -2.67
CA GLY A 763 -40.85 -57.64 -1.44
C GLY A 763 -40.64 -56.96 -0.07
N LYS A 764 -41.65 -56.21 0.39
CA LYS A 764 -42.11 -56.02 1.81
C LYS A 764 -41.17 -55.46 2.91
N ARG A 765 -41.67 -54.41 3.57
CA ARG A 765 -41.63 -54.07 5.02
C ARG A 765 -40.27 -53.85 5.73
N GLY A 766 -40.10 -52.65 6.29
CA GLY A 766 -39.46 -52.47 7.61
C GLY A 766 -40.53 -52.17 8.68
N PRO A 767 -40.18 -51.57 9.85
CA PRO A 767 -38.84 -51.34 10.40
C PRO A 767 -38.69 -51.83 11.88
N MET A 768 -37.45 -51.93 12.42
CA MET A 768 -37.05 -51.28 13.69
C MET A 768 -35.60 -51.59 14.16
N VAL A 769 -34.79 -50.52 14.24
CA VAL A 769 -34.01 -50.07 15.42
C VAL A 769 -33.02 -51.05 16.12
N LYS A 770 -31.71 -50.70 16.00
CA LYS A 770 -30.53 -51.11 16.82
C LYS A 770 -30.13 -52.61 16.64
N ARG A 771 -28.85 -53.01 16.72
CA ARG A 771 -27.66 -52.39 17.37
C ARG A 771 -26.32 -52.86 16.73
N MET A 772 -25.30 -52.00 16.77
CA MET A 772 -23.85 -52.31 16.80
C MET A 772 -23.04 -52.71 15.52
N LYS A 773 -21.76 -52.26 15.54
CA LYS A 773 -20.54 -52.83 14.93
C LYS A 773 -20.41 -52.86 13.38
N LYS A 774 -19.74 -51.84 12.84
CA LYS A 774 -18.75 -52.02 11.75
C LYS A 774 -17.34 -51.79 12.32
N LYS A 775 -16.37 -52.64 11.95
CA LYS A 775 -14.98 -52.54 12.45
C LYS A 775 -14.29 -51.32 11.84
N VAL A 776 -13.63 -50.51 12.67
CA VAL A 776 -12.70 -49.46 12.20
C VAL A 776 -11.35 -50.11 11.87
N LEU A 777 -10.87 -49.95 10.64
CA LEU A 777 -9.46 -50.21 10.34
C LEU A 777 -8.60 -49.11 10.97
N ARG A 778 -7.61 -49.49 11.78
CA ARG A 778 -6.65 -48.56 12.40
C ARG A 778 -5.80 -47.88 11.31
N LYS A 779 -6.14 -46.65 10.93
CA LYS A 779 -5.09 -45.69 10.53
C LYS A 779 -4.44 -45.17 11.81
N GLN A 780 -3.18 -45.51 12.01
CA GLN A 780 -2.42 -45.23 13.22
C GLN A 780 -2.08 -43.73 13.26
N LYS A 781 -2.82 -42.96 14.05
CA LYS A 781 -2.63 -41.51 14.17
C LYS A 781 -1.36 -41.24 14.96
N VAL A 782 -0.22 -41.09 14.27
CA VAL A 782 1.08 -40.74 14.87
C VAL A 782 0.95 -39.36 15.50
N ARG A 783 0.72 -39.33 16.81
CA ARG A 783 0.58 -38.11 17.59
C ARG A 783 2.00 -37.63 17.93
N ILE A 784 2.58 -36.79 17.08
CA ILE A 784 3.90 -36.18 17.33
C ILE A 784 3.74 -35.18 18.48
N THR A 785 3.79 -35.68 19.72
CA THR A 785 3.96 -34.85 20.90
C THR A 785 5.40 -34.36 20.93
N LYS A 786 5.62 -33.18 20.34
CA LYS A 786 6.92 -32.47 20.33
C LYS A 786 7.40 -32.33 21.79
N LYS A 787 8.36 -33.17 22.19
CA LYS A 787 8.84 -33.24 23.58
C LYS A 787 9.46 -31.89 23.94
N ILE A 788 8.88 -31.19 24.92
CA ILE A 788 9.32 -29.86 25.34
C ILE A 788 10.77 -29.98 25.82
N LYS A 789 11.67 -29.17 25.28
CA LYS A 789 13.11 -29.25 25.60
C LYS A 789 13.36 -28.79 27.04
N HIS A 790 14.43 -29.29 27.63
CA HIS A 790 14.93 -28.79 28.91
C HIS A 790 15.40 -27.34 28.73
N GLY A 791 15.00 -26.45 29.64
CA GLY A 791 15.32 -25.01 29.55
C GLY A 791 14.40 -24.19 28.64
N THR A 792 13.35 -24.77 28.06
CA THR A 792 12.38 -24.00 27.25
C THR A 792 11.65 -22.99 28.14
N VAL A 793 11.57 -21.72 27.74
CA VAL A 793 10.78 -20.68 28.42
C VAL A 793 9.43 -20.43 27.74
N ARG A 794 8.48 -19.86 28.48
CA ARG A 794 7.21 -19.30 27.98
C ARG A 794 6.81 -18.07 28.81
N LEU A 795 5.94 -17.21 28.25
CA LEU A 795 5.31 -16.12 28.98
C LEU A 795 3.84 -16.45 29.26
N ILE A 796 3.38 -16.14 30.47
CA ILE A 796 1.97 -16.28 30.87
C ILE A 796 1.44 -14.92 31.34
N ASN A 797 0.27 -14.52 30.84
CA ASN A 797 -0.39 -13.26 31.12
C ASN A 797 -1.93 -13.42 31.00
N GLY A 798 -2.69 -12.41 31.42
CA GLY A 798 -4.15 -12.42 31.28
C GLY A 798 -4.65 -12.06 29.87
N ASP A 799 -3.88 -11.27 29.12
CA ASP A 799 -4.23 -10.73 27.81
C ASP A 799 -3.71 -11.56 26.61
N LYS A 800 -3.08 -12.71 26.88
CA LYS A 800 -2.58 -13.71 25.91
C LYS A 800 -1.59 -13.19 24.87
N LYS A 801 -0.93 -12.06 25.12
CA LYS A 801 0.10 -11.55 24.20
C LYS A 801 1.38 -12.39 24.25
N PRO A 802 2.05 -12.65 23.13
CA PRO A 802 3.28 -13.44 23.11
C PRO A 802 4.53 -12.66 23.52
N ASP A 803 4.44 -11.33 23.70
CA ASP A 803 5.57 -10.42 23.89
C ASP A 803 5.84 -10.06 25.36
N ARG A 804 4.93 -10.41 26.28
CA ARG A 804 5.01 -10.01 27.69
C ARG A 804 4.35 -11.03 28.62
N GLY A 805 4.77 -11.09 29.89
CA GLY A 805 4.14 -11.96 30.88
C GLY A 805 5.10 -12.46 31.95
N ARG A 806 4.58 -13.19 32.94
CA ARG A 806 5.37 -13.95 33.91
C ARG A 806 6.20 -14.98 33.15
N VAL A 807 7.49 -15.07 33.46
CA VAL A 807 8.38 -16.06 32.86
C VAL A 807 8.19 -17.40 33.56
N GLU A 808 7.93 -18.44 32.77
CA GLU A 808 7.95 -19.82 33.22
C GLU A 808 8.96 -20.61 32.39
N ILE A 809 9.65 -21.56 33.03
CA ILE A 809 10.69 -22.39 32.42
C ILE A 809 10.39 -23.88 32.65
N HIS A 810 10.69 -24.70 31.64
CA HIS A 810 10.49 -26.14 31.65
C HIS A 810 11.77 -26.88 32.02
N VAL A 811 11.79 -27.49 33.21
CA VAL A 811 12.98 -28.11 33.84
C VAL A 811 12.58 -29.49 34.38
N ASN A 812 13.40 -30.51 34.17
CA ASN A 812 13.17 -31.91 34.54
C ASN A 812 11.82 -32.56 34.14
N GLY A 813 11.00 -31.90 33.30
CA GLY A 813 9.68 -32.37 32.86
C GLY A 813 8.50 -31.64 33.51
N GLU A 814 8.75 -30.70 34.41
CA GLU A 814 7.75 -29.78 34.97
C GLU A 814 7.95 -28.34 34.47
N TRP A 815 6.89 -27.52 34.56
CA TRP A 815 6.97 -26.08 34.35
C TRP A 815 7.00 -25.39 35.72
N GLY A 816 7.77 -24.31 35.81
CA GLY A 816 7.84 -23.51 37.03
C GLY A 816 8.31 -22.09 36.78
N THR A 817 8.20 -21.25 37.80
CA THR A 817 8.53 -19.83 37.75
C THR A 817 9.97 -19.57 38.19
N ILE A 818 10.35 -18.29 38.18
CA ILE A 818 11.72 -17.82 38.43
C ILE A 818 11.61 -16.63 39.39
N CYS A 819 12.42 -16.62 40.45
CA CYS A 819 12.46 -15.50 41.40
C CYS A 819 13.14 -14.26 40.78
N ASN A 820 12.77 -13.06 41.27
CA ASN A 820 13.39 -11.80 40.84
C ASN A 820 14.79 -11.53 41.39
N ASP A 821 15.27 -12.35 42.32
CA ASP A 821 16.58 -12.17 42.94
C ASP A 821 17.73 -12.33 41.94
N ARG A 822 18.48 -11.23 41.84
CA ARG A 822 19.52 -10.93 40.83
C ARG A 822 19.09 -11.03 39.35
N PHE A 823 17.83 -11.32 39.06
CA PHE A 823 17.29 -11.35 37.70
C PHE A 823 17.24 -9.93 37.10
N ASP A 824 18.20 -9.61 36.24
CA ASP A 824 18.35 -8.30 35.60
C ASP A 824 18.02 -8.33 34.08
N SER A 825 18.23 -7.21 33.39
CA SER A 825 17.97 -7.09 31.94
C SER A 825 18.77 -8.06 31.07
N ARG A 826 19.92 -8.59 31.53
CA ARG A 826 20.67 -9.62 30.80
C ARG A 826 19.93 -10.96 30.85
N ALA A 827 19.40 -11.32 32.01
CA ALA A 827 18.51 -12.48 32.14
C ALA A 827 17.21 -12.28 31.35
N GLY A 828 16.66 -11.06 31.33
CA GLY A 828 15.55 -10.67 30.47
C GLY A 828 15.83 -10.86 28.98
N SER A 829 17.01 -10.45 28.50
CA SER A 829 17.45 -10.63 27.11
C SER A 829 17.55 -12.10 26.71
N VAL A 830 18.06 -12.96 27.61
CA VAL A 830 18.11 -14.42 27.41
C VAL A 830 16.70 -15.01 27.29
N VAL A 831 15.71 -14.52 28.04
CA VAL A 831 14.30 -14.93 27.88
C VAL A 831 13.73 -14.45 26.53
N CYS A 832 13.84 -13.16 26.23
CA CYS A 832 13.28 -12.59 25.01
C CYS A 832 13.86 -13.23 23.74
N ARG A 833 15.18 -13.47 23.70
CA ARG A 833 15.85 -14.13 22.57
C ARG A 833 15.43 -15.60 22.38
N GLN A 834 15.20 -16.35 23.46
CA GLN A 834 14.63 -17.71 23.38
C GLN A 834 13.19 -17.73 22.83
N LEU A 835 12.46 -16.61 22.95
CA LEU A 835 11.09 -16.43 22.46
C LEU A 835 11.04 -15.80 21.05
N GLY A 836 12.18 -15.49 20.44
CA GLY A 836 12.29 -14.90 19.09
C GLY A 836 12.35 -13.36 19.05
N TYR A 837 12.42 -12.69 20.20
CA TYR A 837 12.52 -11.22 20.26
C TYR A 837 13.98 -10.77 20.45
N PRO A 838 14.49 -9.80 19.66
CA PRO A 838 15.86 -9.30 19.81
C PRO A 838 16.10 -8.48 21.09
N TYR A 839 15.08 -7.80 21.63
CA TYR A 839 15.24 -6.89 22.78
C TYR A 839 14.34 -7.26 23.96
N VAL A 840 14.81 -6.94 25.18
CA VAL A 840 13.96 -6.81 26.38
C VAL A 840 13.68 -5.34 26.63
N LEU A 841 12.40 -4.98 26.66
CA LEU A 841 11.93 -3.61 26.93
C LEU A 841 11.72 -3.36 28.42
N LYS A 842 11.42 -4.41 29.19
CA LYS A 842 11.27 -4.35 30.65
C LYS A 842 11.50 -5.72 31.28
N VAL A 843 12.21 -5.75 32.41
CA VAL A 843 12.09 -6.83 33.39
C VAL A 843 11.06 -6.40 34.43
N ALA A 844 9.98 -7.16 34.56
CA ALA A 844 8.96 -6.94 35.56
C ALA A 844 9.25 -7.82 36.79
N ARG A 845 9.02 -7.25 37.98
CA ARG A 845 9.28 -7.89 39.28
C ARG A 845 8.02 -7.85 40.12
N LYS A 846 8.06 -8.45 41.30
CA LYS A 846 6.94 -8.48 42.26
C LYS A 846 5.62 -8.97 41.64
N ALA A 847 5.70 -10.04 40.84
CA ALA A 847 4.57 -10.68 40.18
C ALA A 847 3.63 -9.74 39.40
N GLU A 848 4.16 -8.71 38.73
CA GLU A 848 3.39 -7.71 37.95
C GLU A 848 2.42 -8.34 36.91
N PHE A 849 2.77 -9.52 36.37
CA PHE A 849 1.93 -10.29 35.43
C PHE A 849 1.10 -11.40 36.10
N GLY A 850 0.94 -11.31 37.43
CA GLY A 850 0.26 -12.29 38.27
C GLY A 850 1.19 -13.39 38.78
N GLU A 851 0.85 -13.94 39.95
CA GLU A 851 1.62 -14.95 40.67
C GLU A 851 1.42 -16.38 40.11
N GLY A 852 2.45 -17.22 40.22
CA GLY A 852 2.49 -18.61 39.73
C GLY A 852 1.96 -19.68 40.69
N LYS A 853 1.04 -19.35 41.60
CA LYS A 853 0.57 -20.12 42.79
C LYS A 853 0.20 -21.61 42.64
N GLY A 854 0.21 -22.18 41.43
CA GLY A 854 0.00 -23.60 41.15
C GLY A 854 1.23 -24.32 40.56
N LEU A 855 2.39 -23.68 40.59
CA LEU A 855 3.67 -24.19 40.08
C LEU A 855 4.72 -24.22 41.20
N ARG A 856 5.97 -24.57 40.86
CA ARG A 856 7.14 -24.40 41.72
C ARG A 856 7.97 -23.22 41.23
N ILE A 857 8.63 -22.49 42.12
CA ILE A 857 9.77 -21.64 41.74
C ILE A 857 10.95 -22.59 41.47
N LEU A 858 11.48 -22.59 40.25
CA LEU A 858 12.50 -23.56 39.81
C LEU A 858 13.88 -22.94 39.68
N LEU A 859 13.98 -21.64 39.38
CA LEU A 859 15.25 -20.91 39.35
C LEU A 859 15.21 -19.68 40.27
N ASP A 860 16.39 -19.36 40.80
CA ASP A 860 16.66 -18.31 41.77
C ASP A 860 18.12 -17.84 41.60
N GLU A 861 18.46 -16.65 42.10
CA GLU A 861 19.80 -16.03 42.03
C GLU A 861 20.34 -15.93 40.59
N VAL A 862 19.44 -15.71 39.62
CA VAL A 862 19.70 -15.90 38.18
C VAL A 862 20.45 -14.70 37.59
N LYS A 863 21.76 -14.85 37.43
CA LYS A 863 22.67 -13.86 36.86
C LYS A 863 23.26 -14.34 35.54
N CYS A 864 22.80 -13.73 34.44
CA CYS A 864 23.27 -13.98 33.07
C CYS A 864 24.26 -12.90 32.59
N HIS A 865 25.05 -13.23 31.58
CA HIS A 865 25.83 -12.28 30.77
C HIS A 865 24.98 -11.61 29.68
N GLY A 866 23.94 -12.30 29.19
CA GLY A 866 23.02 -11.83 28.15
C GLY A 866 23.14 -12.60 26.83
N SER A 867 24.19 -13.41 26.68
CA SER A 867 24.52 -14.19 25.49
C SER A 867 24.21 -15.69 25.62
N GLU A 868 23.77 -16.14 26.79
CA GLU A 868 23.35 -17.53 27.06
C GLU A 868 22.14 -17.94 26.22
N ASN A 869 22.15 -19.17 25.72
CA ASN A 869 21.08 -19.72 24.87
C ASN A 869 19.86 -20.16 25.70
N THR A 870 20.03 -20.39 27.00
CA THR A 870 18.95 -20.62 27.96
C THR A 870 19.33 -20.16 29.36
N LEU A 871 18.34 -19.78 30.17
CA LEU A 871 18.52 -19.40 31.57
C LEU A 871 19.20 -20.50 32.42
N LEU A 872 19.19 -21.75 31.95
CA LEU A 872 19.88 -22.85 32.63
C LEU A 872 21.42 -22.77 32.56
N GLU A 873 21.97 -22.06 31.57
CA GLU A 873 23.41 -21.82 31.38
C GLU A 873 23.93 -20.66 32.25
N CYS A 874 23.06 -19.74 32.67
CA CYS A 874 23.41 -18.62 33.55
C CYS A 874 23.80 -19.10 34.95
N LYS A 875 24.58 -18.28 35.70
CA LYS A 875 24.86 -18.52 37.12
C LYS A 875 23.56 -18.36 37.93
N ARG A 876 23.29 -19.29 38.85
CA ARG A 876 22.02 -19.39 39.60
C ARG A 876 22.11 -20.37 40.77
N SER A 877 21.11 -20.36 41.64
CA SER A 877 20.87 -21.39 42.67
C SER A 877 20.64 -22.79 42.09
N LYS A 878 20.70 -23.81 42.97
CA LYS A 878 20.30 -25.19 42.62
C LYS A 878 18.80 -25.20 42.24
N ILE A 879 18.42 -26.06 41.31
CA ILE A 879 17.04 -26.10 40.78
C ILE A 879 16.06 -26.41 41.91
N GLY A 880 15.05 -25.54 42.10
CA GLY A 880 14.07 -25.65 43.17
C GLY A 880 14.61 -25.38 44.58
N VAL A 881 15.75 -24.68 44.70
CA VAL A 881 16.24 -24.09 45.95
C VAL A 881 16.15 -22.58 45.81
N HIS A 882 15.32 -21.97 46.65
CA HIS A 882 15.03 -20.53 46.75
C HIS A 882 14.49 -20.27 48.16
N ASP A 883 14.50 -19.02 48.61
CA ASP A 883 13.75 -18.53 49.77
C ASP A 883 12.55 -17.63 49.38
N CYS A 884 12.47 -17.21 48.12
CA CYS A 884 11.44 -16.32 47.60
C CYS A 884 9.98 -16.83 47.65
N GLY A 885 9.03 -15.89 47.67
CA GLY A 885 7.60 -16.11 47.47
C GLY A 885 7.13 -16.06 46.00
N HIS A 886 5.88 -16.45 45.73
CA HIS A 886 5.30 -16.34 44.37
C HIS A 886 4.88 -14.91 44.01
N ASP A 887 4.72 -14.04 44.99
CA ASP A 887 4.64 -12.59 44.85
C ASP A 887 5.97 -11.99 44.33
N GLU A 888 7.04 -12.77 44.26
CA GLU A 888 8.36 -12.38 43.77
C GLU A 888 8.71 -12.93 42.38
N ASP A 889 7.77 -13.63 41.73
CA ASP A 889 7.90 -14.15 40.35
C ASP A 889 8.26 -13.03 39.35
N VAL A 890 9.21 -13.28 38.44
CA VAL A 890 9.54 -12.34 37.35
C VAL A 890 8.58 -12.43 36.17
N GLY A 891 8.45 -11.30 35.48
CA GLY A 891 8.02 -11.25 34.09
C GLY A 891 8.98 -10.47 33.21
N VAL A 892 8.72 -10.48 31.91
CA VAL A 892 9.39 -9.60 30.95
C VAL A 892 8.38 -8.93 30.02
N VAL A 893 8.81 -7.85 29.39
CA VAL A 893 8.26 -7.32 28.13
C VAL A 893 9.40 -7.36 27.12
N CYS A 894 9.16 -7.94 25.97
CA CYS A 894 10.10 -8.09 24.86
C CYS A 894 9.70 -7.19 23.69
N GLY A 895 10.64 -6.93 22.77
CA GLY A 895 10.43 -6.03 21.64
C GLY A 895 11.25 -6.41 20.40
N MET A 896 10.78 -5.95 19.24
CA MET A 896 11.47 -6.06 17.96
C MET A 896 12.42 -4.89 17.67
N GLU A 897 12.29 -3.80 18.44
CA GLU A 897 13.11 -2.57 18.36
C GLU A 897 13.59 -2.21 19.77
N ASP A 898 14.76 -1.56 19.88
CA ASP A 898 15.29 -1.07 21.16
C ASP A 898 14.61 0.24 21.56
N ILE A 899 13.45 0.12 22.20
CA ILE A 899 12.79 1.26 22.84
C ILE A 899 13.46 1.49 24.19
N HIS A 900 14.52 2.29 24.20
CA HIS A 900 15.08 2.88 25.41
C HIS A 900 13.99 3.70 26.12
N LEU A 901 13.36 3.08 27.13
CA LEU A 901 12.53 3.77 28.09
C LEU A 901 13.46 4.54 29.03
N ASP A 902 13.65 5.84 28.78
CA ASP A 902 14.22 6.78 29.75
C ASP A 902 13.32 6.83 30.99
N THR A 903 13.62 5.98 31.97
CA THR A 903 12.90 5.93 33.24
C THR A 903 13.39 7.02 34.18
N ASP A 904 13.16 8.28 33.82
CA ASP A 904 13.38 9.43 34.72
C ASP A 904 12.23 10.44 34.67
N LEU A 905 11.01 9.93 34.87
CA LEU A 905 9.84 10.71 35.27
C LEU A 905 9.21 10.08 36.52
N THR A 906 9.66 10.54 37.68
CA THR A 906 9.02 10.24 38.97
C THR A 906 8.20 11.44 39.46
N THR A 907 6.89 11.41 39.27
CA THR A 907 5.89 12.08 40.13
C THR A 907 4.47 11.57 39.85
#